data_AF-A0A4U0PX93-F1
#
_entry.id   AF-A0A4U0PX93-F1
#
_cell.length_a   1.000
_cell.length_b   1.000
_cell.length_c   1.000
_cell.angle_alpha   90.00
_cell.angle_beta   90.00
_cell.angle_gamma   90.00
#
_symmetry.space_group_name_H-M   'P 1'
#
loop_
_entity.id
_entity.type
_entity.pdbx_description
1 polymer ?
#
loop_
_entity_poly.entity_id
_entity_poly.type
_entity_poly.pdbx_seq_one_letter_code
_entity_poly.pdbx_strand_id
1 'polypeptide(L)'
;MTPGHPYPLGATVVEEGVNFALFASNATRVVLCLYDANGREEIARHDLPANTHGVWHGVVPGLTAGAIYGYRVHGPWAPREGHRHNANKLLLDPYARDVIGSYLDHPDFNGDDVGDPDSPDPVDNGPLAPKARVIDELYDWGDDAHPETPWSATVLYEAHVKGLTMRHPALPPELRGSYAGLAHPAVIAHLKRMGITAVQLLPIHAHADEPRLQRMGLSNYWGYNTLSFFAPEAHYWSGQGGTPLSEFRDAVKALHAAGIEVILDVVYNHYAELDALGPTLSLRGVDNKSYYVLDSQGGYENWTGCGNVLNLGHPRVIQLVMDSLRYWADTCRVDGFRFDLAPILGRTPRFSDAAPLLSAIAQDPLLGRLKLIAEPWDIGPFGYQLGHFPPGWAEWNDQYRDTMRRFWLHDGVTRGQFAQRLAASSDLFQHHMRKPWASVNFVTAHDGFTLADLTSYNRKHNLANGEHNRDGHNQNQSWNCGVEGPTTDEGIALVRHRAQKALLATLLLSHGTPMLLAGDELGQSQGGNNNAYCQDNDITWLDWGTGEGLHAEFIGELVQLRRQCPVLTSGEWWQGEARESGFPDVEWFNPSGEPLRPHDWEDNAGRALGVKLSGFFLVLINASANQVPFRLPPGCWRVRLASTEDRDSALHQGECRVAARSLTVLIEDACEPGLFASPFHSEEAI
;
A
#
# COMPACT_ATOMS: atom_id res chain seq x y z
N MET A 1 -7.47 -32.88 -28.92
CA MET A 1 -7.46 -32.70 -27.46
C MET A 1 -8.09 -33.91 -26.80
N THR A 2 -7.63 -34.26 -25.60
CA THR A 2 -8.31 -35.22 -24.71
C THR A 2 -9.05 -34.45 -23.61
N PRO A 3 -9.98 -35.10 -22.85
CA PRO A 3 -10.79 -34.41 -21.85
C PRO A 3 -10.02 -33.68 -20.75
N GLY A 4 -8.80 -34.08 -20.39
CA GLY A 4 -8.03 -33.42 -19.33
C GLY A 4 -8.75 -33.36 -17.97
N HIS A 5 -8.43 -32.33 -17.18
CA HIS A 5 -8.94 -32.14 -15.82
C HIS A 5 -9.46 -30.71 -15.58
N PRO A 6 -10.55 -30.54 -14.80
CA PRO A 6 -11.10 -29.23 -14.46
C PRO A 6 -10.29 -28.46 -13.40
N TYR A 7 -9.22 -29.05 -12.87
CA TYR A 7 -8.36 -28.44 -11.86
C TYR A 7 -6.90 -28.89 -12.05
N PRO A 8 -5.90 -28.04 -11.77
CA PRO A 8 -6.01 -26.61 -11.43
C PRO A 8 -6.59 -25.76 -12.58
N LEU A 9 -7.12 -24.57 -12.25
CA LEU A 9 -7.53 -23.57 -13.24
C LEU A 9 -6.31 -22.94 -13.92
N GLY A 10 -6.50 -22.45 -15.15
CA GLY A 10 -5.44 -21.95 -16.03
C GLY A 10 -4.80 -23.04 -16.89
N ALA A 11 -3.59 -22.76 -17.39
CA ALA A 11 -2.77 -23.72 -18.13
C ALA A 11 -1.72 -24.38 -17.21
N THR A 12 -1.64 -25.71 -17.23
CA THR A 12 -0.69 -26.48 -16.42
C THR A 12 -0.02 -27.54 -17.26
N VAL A 13 1.32 -27.58 -17.23
CA VAL A 13 2.10 -28.64 -17.90
C VAL A 13 1.85 -29.97 -17.18
N VAL A 14 1.54 -31.00 -17.96
CA VAL A 14 1.31 -32.37 -17.51
C VAL A 14 2.14 -33.32 -18.38
N GLU A 15 2.30 -34.58 -17.97
CA GLU A 15 3.15 -35.56 -18.69
C GLU A 15 2.81 -35.67 -20.19
N GLU A 16 1.54 -35.58 -20.54
CA GLU A 16 1.03 -35.78 -21.89
C GLU A 16 1.04 -34.50 -22.76
N GLY A 17 1.24 -33.31 -22.16
CA GLY A 17 1.14 -32.02 -22.84
C GLY A 17 0.79 -30.88 -21.88
N VAL A 18 -0.16 -30.02 -22.25
CA VAL A 18 -0.68 -28.95 -21.37
C VAL A 18 -2.17 -29.14 -21.14
N ASN A 19 -2.59 -29.16 -19.87
CA ASN A 19 -3.98 -29.10 -19.45
C ASN A 19 -4.43 -27.65 -19.34
N PHE A 20 -5.53 -27.32 -20.02
CA PHE A 20 -6.20 -26.02 -19.94
C PHE A 20 -7.52 -26.18 -19.20
N ALA A 21 -7.80 -25.28 -18.25
CA ALA A 21 -9.06 -25.25 -17.51
C ALA A 21 -9.54 -23.81 -17.29
N LEU A 22 -10.74 -23.47 -17.78
CA LEU A 22 -11.32 -22.13 -17.73
C LEU A 22 -12.73 -22.15 -17.14
N PHE A 23 -12.97 -21.38 -16.08
CA PHE A 23 -14.32 -21.17 -15.57
C PHE A 23 -15.11 -20.23 -16.50
N ALA A 24 -16.19 -20.74 -17.08
CA ALA A 24 -17.13 -20.00 -17.93
C ALA A 24 -18.50 -20.71 -17.91
N SER A 25 -19.31 -20.43 -16.88
CA SER A 25 -20.56 -21.15 -16.62
C SER A 25 -21.67 -20.83 -17.62
N ASN A 26 -21.69 -19.61 -18.14
CA ASN A 26 -22.70 -19.15 -19.10
C ASN A 26 -22.26 -19.33 -20.57
N ALA A 27 -21.06 -19.86 -20.81
CA ALA A 27 -20.56 -20.13 -22.15
C ALA A 27 -21.25 -21.35 -22.78
N THR A 28 -21.41 -21.33 -24.10
CA THR A 28 -21.93 -22.46 -24.90
C THR A 28 -20.84 -23.24 -25.62
N ARG A 29 -19.65 -22.64 -25.79
CA ARG A 29 -18.45 -23.25 -26.37
C ARG A 29 -17.23 -22.42 -26.00
N VAL A 30 -16.13 -23.07 -25.63
CA VAL A 30 -14.83 -22.42 -25.41
C VAL A 30 -13.82 -22.95 -26.41
N VAL A 31 -13.15 -22.04 -27.11
CA VAL A 31 -12.10 -22.32 -28.08
C VAL A 31 -10.78 -21.82 -27.54
N LEU A 32 -9.82 -22.72 -27.37
CA LEU A 32 -8.42 -22.40 -27.14
C LEU A 32 -7.78 -21.99 -28.47
N CYS A 33 -7.16 -20.82 -28.51
CA CYS A 33 -6.39 -20.32 -29.64
C CYS A 33 -4.90 -20.36 -29.28
N LEU A 34 -4.08 -21.07 -30.07
CA LEU A 34 -2.63 -21.12 -29.94
C LEU A 34 -1.98 -20.16 -30.94
N TYR A 35 -0.88 -19.54 -30.53
CA TYR A 35 -0.14 -18.58 -31.32
C TYR A 35 1.32 -18.99 -31.51
N ASP A 36 1.96 -18.36 -32.49
CA ASP A 36 3.41 -18.45 -32.69
C ASP A 36 4.19 -17.96 -31.45
N ALA A 37 5.51 -18.16 -31.44
CA ALA A 37 6.38 -17.79 -30.32
C ALA A 37 6.44 -16.27 -30.05
N ASN A 38 5.98 -15.43 -30.99
CA ASN A 38 5.92 -13.98 -30.83
C ASN A 38 4.52 -13.49 -30.43
N GLY A 39 3.53 -14.40 -30.33
CA GLY A 39 2.14 -14.06 -30.04
C GLY A 39 1.44 -13.30 -31.17
N ARG A 40 1.91 -13.39 -32.42
CA ARG A 40 1.39 -12.60 -33.55
C ARG A 40 0.41 -13.37 -34.42
N GLU A 41 0.83 -14.52 -34.94
CA GLU A 41 0.00 -15.34 -35.82
C GLU A 41 -0.68 -16.46 -35.03
N GLU A 42 -2.00 -16.61 -35.24
CA GLU A 42 -2.75 -17.74 -34.69
C GLU A 42 -2.40 -19.00 -35.50
N ILE A 43 -1.88 -20.03 -34.83
CA ILE A 43 -1.37 -21.25 -35.46
C ILE A 43 -2.33 -22.44 -35.31
N ALA A 44 -3.23 -22.40 -34.32
CA ALA A 44 -4.24 -23.44 -34.13
C ALA A 44 -5.44 -22.96 -33.30
N ARG A 45 -6.58 -23.61 -33.51
CA ARG A 45 -7.78 -23.51 -32.67
C ARG A 45 -8.21 -24.90 -32.22
N HIS A 46 -8.59 -25.03 -30.96
CA HIS A 46 -9.12 -26.26 -30.41
C HIS A 46 -10.33 -26.00 -29.52
N ASP A 47 -11.41 -26.74 -29.74
CA ASP A 47 -12.54 -26.74 -28.81
C ASP A 47 -12.14 -27.45 -27.52
N LEU A 48 -12.41 -26.83 -26.37
CA LEU A 48 -12.29 -27.51 -25.08
C LEU A 48 -13.38 -28.60 -25.01
N PRO A 49 -13.01 -29.89 -24.96
CA PRO A 49 -13.93 -31.00 -25.21
C PRO A 49 -14.84 -31.34 -24.03
N ALA A 50 -14.52 -30.88 -22.81
CA ALA A 50 -15.22 -31.25 -21.60
C ALA A 50 -15.61 -30.02 -20.78
N ASN A 51 -16.74 -30.12 -20.07
CA ASN A 51 -17.17 -29.15 -19.07
C ASN A 51 -17.59 -29.89 -17.79
N THR A 52 -16.95 -29.54 -16.68
CA THR A 52 -17.27 -30.08 -15.35
C THR A 52 -17.58 -28.92 -14.42
N HIS A 53 -18.83 -28.80 -13.96
CA HIS A 53 -19.29 -27.76 -13.02
C HIS A 53 -18.97 -26.32 -13.48
N GLY A 54 -19.18 -26.04 -14.78
CA GLY A 54 -18.93 -24.72 -15.36
C GLY A 54 -17.46 -24.43 -15.70
N VAL A 55 -16.56 -25.39 -15.49
CA VAL A 55 -15.16 -25.31 -15.90
C VAL A 55 -15.00 -26.09 -17.21
N TRP A 56 -14.59 -25.41 -18.26
CA TRP A 56 -14.24 -25.99 -19.55
C TRP A 56 -12.79 -26.44 -19.53
N HIS A 57 -12.50 -27.65 -19.97
CA HIS A 57 -11.14 -28.19 -19.87
C HIS A 57 -10.76 -29.18 -20.97
N GLY A 58 -9.46 -29.34 -21.16
CA GLY A 58 -8.86 -30.39 -21.98
C GLY A 58 -7.34 -30.30 -22.09
N VAL A 59 -6.73 -31.38 -22.56
CA VAL A 59 -5.28 -31.46 -22.78
C VAL A 59 -4.96 -31.38 -24.27
N VAL A 60 -3.98 -30.54 -24.60
CA VAL A 60 -3.34 -30.49 -25.93
C VAL A 60 -2.08 -31.35 -25.88
N PRO A 61 -2.07 -32.55 -26.52
CA PRO A 61 -0.93 -33.45 -26.43
C PRO A 61 0.33 -32.86 -27.05
N GLY A 62 1.48 -33.07 -26.41
CA GLY A 62 2.79 -32.64 -26.89
C GLY A 62 3.05 -31.13 -26.83
N LEU A 63 2.12 -30.33 -26.32
CA LEU A 63 2.36 -28.92 -26.01
C LEU A 63 3.25 -28.80 -24.77
N THR A 64 4.10 -27.77 -24.70
CA THR A 64 5.05 -27.55 -23.59
C THR A 64 4.92 -26.14 -23.02
N ALA A 65 5.63 -25.87 -21.93
CA ALA A 65 5.86 -24.49 -21.47
C ALA A 65 6.45 -23.63 -22.61
N GLY A 66 6.13 -22.33 -22.57
CA GLY A 66 6.44 -21.37 -23.62
C GLY A 66 5.35 -21.20 -24.69
N ALA A 67 4.38 -22.12 -24.77
CA ALA A 67 3.25 -21.97 -25.68
C ALA A 67 2.43 -20.71 -25.36
N ILE A 68 2.09 -19.94 -26.40
CA ILE A 68 1.31 -18.70 -26.27
C ILE A 68 -0.13 -18.98 -26.68
N TYR A 69 -1.08 -18.52 -25.87
CA TYR A 69 -2.49 -18.83 -26.05
C TYR A 69 -3.44 -17.71 -25.59
N GLY A 70 -4.69 -17.82 -26.05
CA GLY A 70 -5.83 -17.07 -25.54
C GLY A 70 -7.12 -17.86 -25.77
N TYR A 71 -8.26 -17.31 -25.35
CA TYR A 71 -9.55 -17.97 -25.51
C TYR A 71 -10.52 -17.16 -26.38
N ARG A 72 -11.37 -17.87 -27.12
CA ARG A 72 -12.62 -17.31 -27.66
C ARG A 72 -13.78 -18.03 -27.00
N VAL A 73 -14.66 -17.26 -26.39
CA VAL A 73 -15.79 -17.80 -25.63
C VAL A 73 -17.09 -17.45 -26.32
N HIS A 74 -17.83 -18.47 -26.72
CA HIS A 74 -19.17 -18.33 -27.28
C HIS A 74 -20.20 -18.40 -26.16
N GLY A 75 -21.28 -17.65 -26.32
CA GLY A 75 -22.41 -17.65 -25.40
C GLY A 75 -23.46 -16.64 -25.82
N PRO A 76 -24.49 -16.39 -25.00
CA PRO A 76 -25.46 -15.35 -25.27
C PRO A 76 -24.81 -13.96 -25.29
N TRP A 77 -25.21 -13.16 -26.28
CA TRP A 77 -25.10 -11.70 -26.25
C TRP A 77 -26.47 -11.15 -25.87
N ALA A 78 -26.60 -10.74 -24.61
CA ALA A 78 -27.82 -10.15 -24.06
C ALA A 78 -27.40 -9.14 -22.98
N PRO A 79 -26.91 -7.94 -23.39
CA PRO A 79 -26.33 -6.97 -22.46
C PRO A 79 -27.26 -6.58 -21.31
N ARG A 80 -28.57 -6.47 -21.58
CA ARG A 80 -29.61 -6.17 -20.57
C ARG A 80 -29.79 -7.25 -19.50
N GLU A 81 -29.35 -8.47 -19.79
CA GLU A 81 -29.36 -9.60 -18.85
C GLU A 81 -27.97 -9.86 -18.25
N GLY A 82 -27.00 -9.01 -18.58
CA GLY A 82 -25.61 -9.11 -18.13
C GLY A 82 -24.73 -10.05 -18.95
N HIS A 83 -25.21 -10.58 -20.07
CA HIS A 83 -24.43 -11.49 -20.92
C HIS A 83 -23.72 -10.74 -22.05
N ARG A 84 -22.39 -10.87 -22.15
CA ARG A 84 -21.53 -10.10 -23.08
C ARG A 84 -20.54 -10.98 -23.86
N HIS A 85 -20.93 -12.22 -24.17
CA HIS A 85 -20.03 -13.11 -24.91
C HIS A 85 -19.86 -12.64 -26.36
N ASN A 86 -18.63 -12.42 -26.78
CA ASN A 86 -18.28 -12.11 -28.16
C ASN A 86 -17.04 -12.91 -28.57
N ALA A 87 -17.24 -13.99 -29.33
CA ALA A 87 -16.16 -14.88 -29.75
C ALA A 87 -15.19 -14.25 -30.79
N ASN A 88 -15.52 -13.08 -31.35
CA ASN A 88 -14.58 -12.33 -32.18
C ASN A 88 -13.49 -11.68 -31.33
N LYS A 89 -13.70 -11.53 -30.02
CA LYS A 89 -12.70 -11.04 -29.08
C LYS A 89 -11.92 -12.22 -28.51
N LEU A 90 -10.63 -12.27 -28.79
CA LEU A 90 -9.65 -13.06 -28.08
C LEU A 90 -9.49 -12.51 -26.66
N LEU A 91 -9.53 -13.41 -25.69
CA LEU A 91 -9.55 -13.13 -24.27
C LEU A 91 -8.30 -13.70 -23.60
N LEU A 92 -7.72 -12.92 -22.69
CA LEU A 92 -6.66 -13.37 -21.80
C LEU A 92 -7.23 -14.35 -20.77
N ASP A 93 -6.45 -15.39 -20.46
CA ASP A 93 -6.79 -16.33 -19.39
C ASP A 93 -6.76 -15.62 -18.02
N PRO A 94 -7.86 -15.64 -17.23
CA PRO A 94 -7.88 -15.05 -15.89
C PRO A 94 -6.81 -15.63 -14.93
N TYR A 95 -6.30 -16.82 -15.21
CA TYR A 95 -5.23 -17.51 -14.47
C TYR A 95 -3.85 -17.42 -15.15
N ALA A 96 -3.66 -16.53 -16.13
CA ALA A 96 -2.39 -16.33 -16.83
C ALA A 96 -1.28 -15.89 -15.88
N ARG A 97 -0.19 -16.68 -15.79
CA ARG A 97 0.99 -16.37 -14.96
C ARG A 97 2.08 -15.58 -15.69
N ASP A 98 1.96 -15.44 -17.00
CA ASP A 98 2.80 -14.59 -17.85
C ASP A 98 1.94 -14.04 -18.99
N VAL A 99 2.09 -12.75 -19.29
CA VAL A 99 1.28 -12.01 -20.26
C VAL A 99 2.19 -11.46 -21.35
N ILE A 100 1.87 -11.79 -22.60
CA ILE A 100 2.61 -11.38 -23.79
C ILE A 100 1.86 -10.27 -24.51
N GLY A 101 2.59 -9.17 -24.73
CA GLY A 101 2.04 -7.93 -25.26
C GLY A 101 1.43 -7.05 -24.17
N SER A 102 1.09 -5.83 -24.55
CA SER A 102 0.40 -4.86 -23.70
C SER A 102 -0.92 -4.44 -24.36
N TYR A 103 -1.87 -3.98 -23.54
CA TYR A 103 -3.10 -3.41 -24.06
C TYR A 103 -2.84 -2.03 -24.66
N LEU A 104 -3.07 -1.89 -25.98
CA LEU A 104 -3.05 -0.61 -26.67
C LEU A 104 -4.47 -0.25 -27.09
N ASP A 105 -4.92 0.96 -26.74
CA ASP A 105 -6.28 1.43 -27.00
C ASP A 105 -6.62 1.34 -28.51
N HIS A 106 -7.60 0.50 -28.84
CA HIS A 106 -8.01 0.25 -30.20
C HIS A 106 -9.49 -0.17 -30.26
N PRO A 107 -10.28 0.30 -31.25
CA PRO A 107 -11.71 -0.05 -31.37
C PRO A 107 -11.98 -1.56 -31.46
N ASP A 108 -11.04 -2.37 -31.94
CA ASP A 108 -11.20 -3.82 -32.06
C ASP A 108 -11.48 -4.50 -30.70
N PHE A 109 -11.11 -3.85 -29.58
CA PHE A 109 -11.41 -4.33 -28.23
C PHE A 109 -12.85 -4.07 -27.77
N ASN A 110 -13.64 -3.29 -28.52
CA ASN A 110 -15.05 -3.06 -28.19
C ASN A 110 -15.81 -4.39 -28.28
N GLY A 111 -16.61 -4.70 -27.27
CA GLY A 111 -17.42 -5.91 -27.26
C GLY A 111 -18.68 -5.76 -28.12
N ASP A 112 -19.25 -4.57 -28.14
CA ASP A 112 -20.49 -4.17 -28.79
C ASP A 112 -20.25 -3.43 -30.11
N ASP A 113 -21.14 -3.65 -31.07
CA ASP A 113 -21.12 -2.89 -32.32
C ASP A 113 -21.53 -1.44 -32.04
N VAL A 114 -20.66 -0.49 -32.40
CA VAL A 114 -20.89 0.96 -32.20
C VAL A 114 -22.19 1.44 -32.89
N GLY A 115 -22.58 0.80 -34.00
CA GLY A 115 -23.81 1.09 -34.73
C GLY A 115 -25.06 0.41 -34.18
N ASP A 116 -24.90 -0.67 -33.41
CA ASP A 116 -25.98 -1.44 -32.79
C ASP A 116 -25.51 -2.11 -31.49
N PRO A 117 -25.60 -1.43 -30.32
CA PRO A 117 -25.10 -1.96 -29.04
C PRO A 117 -25.81 -3.25 -28.56
N ASP A 118 -26.97 -3.58 -29.14
CA ASP A 118 -27.66 -4.84 -28.88
C ASP A 118 -27.08 -6.01 -29.70
N SER A 119 -26.03 -5.76 -30.51
CA SER A 119 -25.29 -6.75 -31.30
C SER A 119 -23.80 -6.79 -30.90
N PRO A 120 -23.15 -7.98 -30.94
CA PRO A 120 -21.72 -8.10 -30.68
C PRO A 120 -20.91 -7.58 -31.87
N ASP A 121 -19.82 -6.85 -31.60
CA ASP A 121 -18.92 -6.35 -32.63
C ASP A 121 -18.28 -7.53 -33.43
N PRO A 122 -18.30 -7.50 -34.77
CA PRO A 122 -17.82 -8.61 -35.61
C PRO A 122 -16.30 -8.64 -35.81
N VAL A 123 -15.55 -7.62 -35.37
CA VAL A 123 -14.12 -7.46 -35.66
C VAL A 123 -13.27 -8.35 -34.76
N ASP A 124 -12.30 -9.03 -35.35
CA ASP A 124 -11.33 -9.84 -34.63
C ASP A 124 -10.22 -8.99 -34.01
N ASN A 125 -10.02 -9.05 -32.69
CA ASN A 125 -8.92 -8.37 -31.99
C ASN A 125 -7.67 -9.24 -31.82
N GLY A 126 -7.68 -10.51 -32.25
CA GLY A 126 -6.63 -11.49 -31.96
C GLY A 126 -5.19 -11.04 -32.28
N PRO A 127 -4.93 -10.30 -33.38
CA PRO A 127 -3.61 -9.74 -33.67
C PRO A 127 -3.10 -8.73 -32.64
N LEU A 128 -4.01 -8.04 -31.94
CA LEU A 128 -3.71 -6.97 -30.99
C LEU A 128 -3.81 -7.42 -29.52
N ALA A 129 -4.66 -8.40 -29.24
CA ALA A 129 -4.97 -8.81 -27.88
C ALA A 129 -3.75 -9.36 -27.13
N PRO A 130 -3.56 -8.96 -25.84
CA PRO A 130 -2.61 -9.62 -24.95
C PRO A 130 -2.92 -11.12 -24.84
N LYS A 131 -1.87 -11.93 -24.70
CA LYS A 131 -1.97 -13.39 -24.69
C LYS A 131 -1.31 -13.97 -23.44
N ALA A 132 -1.78 -15.11 -23.00
CA ALA A 132 -1.14 -15.85 -21.92
C ALA A 132 0.03 -16.68 -22.47
N ARG A 133 1.08 -16.87 -21.67
CA ARG A 133 2.10 -17.89 -21.93
C ARG A 133 2.01 -19.00 -20.90
N VAL A 134 2.12 -20.25 -21.34
CA VAL A 134 2.22 -21.40 -20.46
C VAL A 134 3.57 -21.35 -19.73
N ILE A 135 3.55 -21.33 -18.41
CA ILE A 135 4.73 -21.31 -17.56
C ILE A 135 4.86 -22.63 -16.78
N ASP A 136 6.07 -23.17 -16.76
CA ASP A 136 6.49 -24.27 -15.90
C ASP A 136 7.90 -23.97 -15.38
N GLU A 137 7.98 -22.94 -14.55
CA GLU A 137 9.25 -22.40 -14.07
C GLU A 137 9.56 -22.94 -12.67
N LEU A 138 10.39 -23.98 -12.62
CA LEU A 138 11.03 -24.43 -11.40
C LEU A 138 11.98 -23.34 -10.90
N TYR A 139 11.82 -22.93 -9.65
CA TYR A 139 12.65 -21.90 -9.02
C TYR A 139 13.26 -22.40 -7.73
N ASP A 140 14.58 -22.23 -7.59
CA ASP A 140 15.34 -22.67 -6.44
C ASP A 140 15.45 -21.57 -5.39
N TRP A 141 14.57 -21.64 -4.39
CA TRP A 141 14.60 -20.76 -3.23
C TRP A 141 15.83 -20.99 -2.32
N GLY A 142 16.57 -22.10 -2.47
CA GLY A 142 17.69 -22.42 -1.60
C GLY A 142 17.30 -22.39 -0.12
N ASP A 143 18.11 -21.72 0.70
CA ASP A 143 17.89 -21.58 2.15
C ASP A 143 16.97 -20.40 2.54
N ASP A 144 16.27 -19.81 1.57
CA ASP A 144 15.35 -18.70 1.84
C ASP A 144 14.27 -19.10 2.87
N ALA A 145 13.93 -18.16 3.75
CA ALA A 145 12.88 -18.30 4.74
C ALA A 145 12.21 -16.94 4.97
N HIS A 146 10.90 -16.97 5.25
CA HIS A 146 10.14 -15.78 5.62
C HIS A 146 10.77 -15.10 6.85
N PRO A 147 11.01 -13.78 6.84
CA PRO A 147 11.55 -13.07 7.99
C PRO A 147 10.65 -13.11 9.25
N GLU A 148 9.32 -13.24 9.06
CA GLU A 148 8.31 -13.31 10.12
C GLU A 148 8.47 -12.22 11.20
N THR A 149 8.73 -10.97 10.78
CA THR A 149 8.87 -9.85 11.72
C THR A 149 7.54 -9.64 12.46
N PRO A 150 7.52 -9.64 13.81
CA PRO A 150 6.29 -9.42 14.56
C PRO A 150 5.67 -8.07 14.25
N TRP A 151 4.34 -8.01 14.14
CA TRP A 151 3.59 -6.78 13.88
C TRP A 151 4.00 -5.59 14.75
N SER A 152 4.27 -5.83 16.05
CA SER A 152 4.66 -4.78 16.99
C SER A 152 6.06 -4.20 16.74
N ALA A 153 6.89 -4.88 15.96
CA ALA A 153 8.22 -4.45 15.54
C ALA A 153 8.27 -3.98 14.08
N THR A 154 7.16 -4.12 13.33
CA THR A 154 7.08 -3.76 11.92
C THR A 154 7.21 -2.25 11.70
N VAL A 155 8.04 -1.87 10.73
CA VAL A 155 8.11 -0.53 10.13
C VAL A 155 7.94 -0.71 8.63
N LEU A 156 6.80 -0.26 8.11
CA LEU A 156 6.44 -0.38 6.70
C LEU A 156 7.10 0.73 5.87
N TYR A 157 7.48 0.40 4.65
CA TYR A 157 8.01 1.33 3.66
C TYR A 157 7.29 1.14 2.32
N GLU A 158 6.37 2.06 2.02
CA GLU A 158 5.59 2.04 0.79
C GLU A 158 6.44 2.54 -0.38
N ALA A 159 6.64 1.71 -1.39
CA ALA A 159 7.52 2.03 -2.51
C ALA A 159 6.93 1.60 -3.86
N HIS A 160 7.22 2.39 -4.88
CA HIS A 160 6.98 2.02 -6.27
C HIS A 160 8.21 1.33 -6.87
N VAL A 161 8.06 0.15 -7.48
CA VAL A 161 9.18 -0.64 -8.03
C VAL A 161 10.06 0.21 -8.96
N LYS A 162 9.43 0.84 -9.95
CA LYS A 162 10.09 1.76 -10.88
C LYS A 162 10.66 3.01 -10.21
N GLY A 163 9.81 3.82 -9.58
CA GLY A 163 10.20 5.12 -9.01
C GLY A 163 11.34 5.04 -7.99
N LEU A 164 11.37 3.99 -7.17
CA LEU A 164 12.39 3.82 -6.13
C LEU A 164 13.81 3.82 -6.70
N THR A 165 14.00 3.21 -7.87
CA THR A 165 15.35 2.93 -8.40
C THR A 165 15.66 3.56 -9.76
N MET A 166 14.67 4.13 -10.46
CA MET A 166 14.84 4.67 -11.81
C MET A 166 15.97 5.70 -11.93
N ARG A 167 16.13 6.56 -10.91
CA ARG A 167 17.18 7.61 -10.86
C ARG A 167 18.29 7.29 -9.86
N HIS A 168 18.39 6.06 -9.36
CA HIS A 168 19.37 5.72 -8.32
C HIS A 168 20.81 5.66 -8.92
N PRO A 169 21.75 6.52 -8.47
CA PRO A 169 23.05 6.70 -9.12
C PRO A 169 23.97 5.48 -8.99
N ALA A 170 23.86 4.72 -7.89
CA ALA A 170 24.68 3.53 -7.66
C ALA A 170 24.26 2.28 -8.47
N LEU A 171 23.12 2.31 -9.15
CA LEU A 171 22.64 1.17 -9.94
C LEU A 171 23.09 1.29 -11.40
N PRO A 172 23.50 0.18 -12.05
CA PRO A 172 23.67 0.11 -13.49
C PRO A 172 22.37 0.51 -14.21
N PRO A 173 22.43 1.29 -15.33
CA PRO A 173 21.23 1.77 -16.03
C PRO A 173 20.22 0.68 -16.40
N GLU A 174 20.70 -0.50 -16.76
CA GLU A 174 19.89 -1.67 -17.16
C GLU A 174 19.07 -2.28 -16.01
N LEU A 175 19.44 -2.03 -14.75
CA LEU A 175 18.70 -2.53 -13.58
C LEU A 175 17.74 -1.48 -12.97
N ARG A 176 17.80 -0.24 -13.44
CA ARG A 176 17.03 0.86 -12.84
C ARG A 176 15.54 0.71 -13.13
N GLY A 177 14.73 0.90 -12.10
CA GLY A 177 13.28 0.82 -12.19
C GLY A 177 12.73 -0.59 -12.38
N SER A 178 13.49 -1.61 -11.98
CA SER A 178 13.13 -3.02 -12.15
C SER A 178 13.10 -3.78 -10.81
N TYR A 179 12.60 -5.02 -10.83
CA TYR A 179 12.69 -5.94 -9.71
C TYR A 179 14.15 -6.23 -9.34
N ALA A 180 15.06 -6.41 -10.31
CA ALA A 180 16.49 -6.54 -10.03
C ALA A 180 17.08 -5.29 -9.33
N GLY A 181 16.53 -4.11 -9.62
CA GLY A 181 16.87 -2.88 -8.92
C GLY A 181 16.54 -2.93 -7.43
N LEU A 182 15.40 -3.53 -7.04
CA LEU A 182 15.02 -3.73 -5.64
C LEU A 182 16.00 -4.64 -4.90
N ALA A 183 16.50 -5.67 -5.58
CA ALA A 183 17.47 -6.63 -5.06
C ALA A 183 18.87 -6.04 -4.89
N HIS A 184 19.14 -4.87 -5.47
CA HIS A 184 20.49 -4.32 -5.54
C HIS A 184 21.02 -3.97 -4.13
N PRO A 185 22.28 -4.32 -3.79
CA PRO A 185 22.83 -4.11 -2.44
C PRO A 185 22.75 -2.66 -1.93
N ALA A 186 22.81 -1.67 -2.83
CA ALA A 186 22.69 -0.26 -2.45
C ALA A 186 21.29 0.09 -1.90
N VAL A 187 20.23 -0.48 -2.48
CA VAL A 187 18.83 -0.27 -2.06
C VAL A 187 18.61 -0.97 -0.72
N ILE A 188 19.00 -2.24 -0.62
CA ILE A 188 18.91 -3.02 0.63
C ILE A 188 19.68 -2.32 1.77
N ALA A 189 20.90 -1.83 1.50
CA ALA A 189 21.68 -1.11 2.49
C ALA A 189 20.96 0.16 2.97
N HIS A 190 20.32 0.91 2.06
CA HIS A 190 19.54 2.09 2.42
C HIS A 190 18.35 1.75 3.34
N LEU A 191 17.55 0.74 2.99
CA LEU A 191 16.43 0.26 3.80
C LEU A 191 16.88 -0.18 5.20
N LYS A 192 17.98 -0.94 5.27
CA LYS A 192 18.56 -1.38 6.55
C LYS A 192 19.08 -0.23 7.41
N ARG A 193 19.69 0.80 6.80
CA ARG A 193 20.17 1.99 7.54
C ARG A 193 19.01 2.71 8.24
N MET A 194 17.85 2.80 7.60
CA MET A 194 16.65 3.38 8.21
C MET A 194 15.95 2.44 9.21
N GLY A 195 16.27 1.14 9.18
CA GLY A 195 15.65 0.14 10.05
C GLY A 195 14.26 -0.31 9.57
N ILE A 196 13.98 -0.16 8.27
CA ILE A 196 12.78 -0.72 7.63
C ILE A 196 12.78 -2.24 7.80
N THR A 197 11.60 -2.81 8.06
CA THR A 197 11.44 -4.26 8.23
C THR A 197 10.56 -4.89 7.15
N ALA A 198 9.76 -4.10 6.46
CA ALA A 198 8.85 -4.58 5.43
C ALA A 198 8.70 -3.52 4.33
N VAL A 199 8.87 -3.92 3.07
CA VAL A 199 8.59 -3.08 1.90
C VAL A 199 7.19 -3.43 1.41
N GLN A 200 6.31 -2.42 1.36
CA GLN A 200 5.01 -2.52 0.72
C GLN A 200 5.14 -1.99 -0.71
N LEU A 201 5.07 -2.88 -1.70
CA LEU A 201 5.16 -2.50 -3.10
C LEU A 201 3.78 -2.05 -3.60
N LEU A 202 3.72 -0.91 -4.29
CA LEU A 202 2.58 -0.56 -5.14
C LEU A 202 2.28 -1.68 -6.15
N PRO A 203 1.07 -1.72 -6.74
CA PRO A 203 0.62 -2.85 -7.56
C PRO A 203 1.67 -3.38 -8.54
N ILE A 204 1.95 -4.68 -8.43
CA ILE A 204 2.86 -5.41 -9.33
C ILE A 204 2.13 -6.44 -10.19
N HIS A 205 0.82 -6.59 -10.03
CA HIS A 205 0.03 -7.38 -10.95
C HIS A 205 0.11 -6.75 -12.34
N ALA A 206 0.21 -7.57 -13.39
CA ALA A 206 0.20 -7.06 -14.76
C ALA A 206 -1.06 -6.21 -14.97
N HIS A 207 -0.87 -4.96 -15.37
CA HIS A 207 -1.94 -3.96 -15.47
C HIS A 207 -2.07 -3.43 -16.90
N ALA A 208 -3.13 -2.65 -17.13
CA ALA A 208 -3.34 -1.97 -18.39
C ALA A 208 -3.42 -0.46 -18.17
N ASP A 209 -2.86 0.31 -19.11
CA ASP A 209 -3.10 1.75 -19.16
C ASP A 209 -4.52 2.02 -19.66
N GLU A 210 -5.30 2.84 -18.97
CA GLU A 210 -6.66 3.16 -19.37
C GLU A 210 -6.67 3.87 -20.74
N PRO A 211 -7.67 3.60 -21.60
CA PRO A 211 -7.81 4.27 -22.91
C PRO A 211 -7.69 5.79 -22.84
N ARG A 212 -8.26 6.40 -21.80
CA ARG A 212 -8.19 7.85 -21.59
C ARG A 212 -6.76 8.35 -21.42
N LEU A 213 -5.90 7.62 -20.70
CA LEU A 213 -4.52 8.00 -20.45
C LEU A 213 -3.70 7.84 -21.73
N GLN A 214 -3.87 6.71 -22.42
CA GLN A 214 -3.17 6.45 -23.68
C GLN A 214 -3.46 7.54 -24.73
N ARG A 215 -4.73 7.95 -24.89
CA ARG A 215 -5.13 9.05 -25.79
C ARG A 215 -4.54 10.41 -25.39
N MET A 216 -4.17 10.58 -24.13
CA MET A 216 -3.53 11.77 -23.59
C MET A 216 -2.00 11.70 -23.63
N GLY A 217 -1.42 10.59 -24.08
CA GLY A 217 0.03 10.35 -24.04
C GLY A 217 0.58 10.11 -22.63
N LEU A 218 -0.29 9.66 -21.71
CA LEU A 218 0.04 9.29 -20.33
C LEU A 218 -0.07 7.77 -20.18
N SER A 219 0.49 7.24 -19.09
CA SER A 219 0.41 5.83 -18.69
C SER A 219 -0.15 5.71 -17.28
N ASN A 220 -0.61 4.53 -16.88
CA ASN A 220 -0.94 4.22 -15.50
C ASN A 220 0.36 3.87 -14.77
N TYR A 221 0.90 4.85 -14.05
CA TYR A 221 2.15 4.70 -13.33
C TYR A 221 1.95 3.81 -12.10
N TRP A 222 0.95 4.09 -11.26
CA TRP A 222 0.77 3.35 -10.02
C TRP A 222 0.39 1.87 -10.20
N GLY A 223 -0.32 1.52 -11.28
CA GLY A 223 -0.71 0.14 -11.59
C GLY A 223 -2.05 -0.32 -10.98
N TYR A 224 -2.86 0.58 -10.41
CA TYR A 224 -4.20 0.26 -9.88
C TYR A 224 -5.24 0.04 -11.00
N ASN A 225 -4.94 -0.83 -11.96
CA ASN A 225 -5.84 -1.22 -13.04
C ASN A 225 -5.49 -2.64 -13.54
N THR A 226 -5.61 -3.63 -12.65
CA THR A 226 -5.14 -5.01 -12.86
C THR A 226 -5.78 -5.68 -14.08
N LEU A 227 -4.94 -6.29 -14.92
CA LEU A 227 -5.31 -7.14 -16.05
C LEU A 227 -5.01 -8.63 -15.80
N SER A 228 -4.00 -8.99 -15.00
CA SER A 228 -3.82 -10.38 -14.54
C SER A 228 -3.47 -10.43 -13.07
N PHE A 229 -4.22 -11.23 -12.31
CA PHE A 229 -3.97 -11.42 -10.88
C PHE A 229 -2.72 -12.28 -10.59
N PHE A 230 -2.21 -13.04 -11.57
CA PHE A 230 -1.12 -14.01 -11.34
C PHE A 230 0.18 -13.64 -12.04
N ALA A 231 0.14 -12.75 -13.03
CA ALA A 231 1.34 -12.33 -13.74
C ALA A 231 1.93 -11.08 -13.07
N PRO A 232 3.26 -11.04 -12.82
CA PRO A 232 3.93 -9.80 -12.48
C PRO A 232 3.95 -8.83 -13.67
N GLU A 233 3.98 -7.54 -13.38
CA GLU A 233 4.05 -6.46 -14.37
C GLU A 233 5.38 -6.50 -15.13
N ALA A 234 5.29 -6.76 -16.43
CA ALA A 234 6.44 -6.98 -17.28
C ALA A 234 7.31 -5.73 -17.47
N HIS A 235 6.74 -4.51 -17.34
CA HIS A 235 7.52 -3.26 -17.42
C HIS A 235 8.50 -3.09 -16.24
N TYR A 236 8.35 -3.87 -15.17
CA TYR A 236 9.28 -3.87 -14.04
C TYR A 236 10.34 -4.96 -14.14
N TRP A 237 10.40 -5.70 -15.26
CA TRP A 237 11.50 -6.61 -15.54
C TRP A 237 12.68 -5.87 -16.18
N SER A 238 13.88 -6.09 -15.68
CA SER A 238 15.10 -5.44 -16.21
C SER A 238 15.48 -5.90 -17.63
N GLY A 239 14.89 -7.01 -18.09
CA GLY A 239 15.33 -7.70 -19.29
C GLY A 239 16.67 -8.44 -19.11
N GLN A 240 17.27 -8.40 -17.91
CA GLN A 240 18.52 -9.07 -17.60
C GLN A 240 18.25 -10.46 -17.04
N GLY A 241 18.23 -11.43 -17.95
CA GLY A 241 18.09 -12.84 -17.58
C GLY A 241 16.68 -13.22 -17.08
N GLY A 242 16.42 -14.53 -17.05
CA GLY A 242 15.17 -15.10 -16.54
C GLY A 242 13.90 -14.54 -17.19
N THR A 243 12.85 -14.50 -16.38
CA THR A 243 11.52 -13.94 -16.68
C THR A 243 11.21 -12.83 -15.67
N PRO A 244 10.17 -12.00 -15.91
CA PRO A 244 9.66 -11.09 -14.88
C PRO A 244 9.39 -11.79 -13.54
N LEU A 245 8.91 -13.03 -13.57
CA LEU A 245 8.58 -13.81 -12.38
C LEU A 245 9.83 -14.33 -11.64
N SER A 246 10.86 -14.83 -12.33
CA SER A 246 12.11 -15.20 -11.63
C SER A 246 12.80 -13.99 -11.05
N GLU A 247 12.84 -12.86 -11.77
CA GLU A 247 13.50 -11.64 -11.28
C GLU A 247 12.79 -11.08 -10.05
N PHE A 248 11.45 -11.11 -10.02
CA PHE A 248 10.70 -10.77 -8.81
C PHE A 248 11.05 -11.70 -7.63
N ARG A 249 11.12 -13.01 -7.86
CA ARG A 249 11.51 -13.97 -6.80
C ARG A 249 12.94 -13.77 -6.32
N ASP A 250 13.86 -13.40 -7.22
CA ASP A 250 15.24 -13.03 -6.85
C ASP A 250 15.25 -11.78 -5.94
N ALA A 251 14.39 -10.80 -6.21
CA ALA A 251 14.24 -9.62 -5.37
C ALA A 251 13.68 -9.97 -3.98
N VAL A 252 12.63 -10.79 -3.91
CA VAL A 252 12.08 -11.30 -2.65
C VAL A 252 13.16 -12.03 -1.85
N LYS A 253 13.89 -12.97 -2.48
CA LYS A 253 14.99 -13.72 -1.85
C LYS A 253 16.10 -12.81 -1.30
N ALA A 254 16.46 -11.76 -2.04
CA ALA A 254 17.46 -10.79 -1.60
C ALA A 254 16.99 -9.95 -0.40
N LEU A 255 15.72 -9.55 -0.39
CA LEU A 255 15.10 -8.81 0.72
C LEU A 255 14.97 -9.70 1.97
N HIS A 256 14.53 -10.95 1.82
CA HIS A 256 14.47 -11.93 2.90
C HIS A 256 15.84 -12.21 3.53
N ALA A 257 16.88 -12.39 2.70
CA ALA A 257 18.25 -12.55 3.19
C ALA A 257 18.75 -11.32 4.01
N ALA A 258 18.16 -10.15 3.78
CA ALA A 258 18.41 -8.94 4.54
C ALA A 258 17.55 -8.79 5.81
N GLY A 259 16.57 -9.67 6.01
CA GLY A 259 15.57 -9.63 7.07
C GLY A 259 14.42 -8.66 6.80
N ILE A 260 14.10 -8.41 5.52
CA ILE A 260 13.08 -7.46 5.08
C ILE A 260 11.95 -8.24 4.41
N GLU A 261 10.74 -8.06 4.91
CA GLU A 261 9.52 -8.66 4.37
C GLU A 261 9.05 -7.93 3.10
N VAL A 262 8.31 -8.65 2.24
CA VAL A 262 7.66 -8.12 1.04
C VAL A 262 6.15 -8.21 1.19
N ILE A 263 5.49 -7.05 1.15
CA ILE A 263 4.04 -6.92 1.16
C ILE A 263 3.60 -6.37 -0.20
N LEU A 264 2.58 -6.96 -0.81
CA LEU A 264 2.06 -6.49 -2.09
C LEU A 264 0.78 -5.67 -1.89
N ASP A 265 0.74 -4.48 -2.49
CA ASP A 265 -0.52 -3.79 -2.72
C ASP A 265 -1.29 -4.51 -3.84
N VAL A 266 -2.52 -4.92 -3.54
CA VAL A 266 -3.34 -5.79 -4.41
C VAL A 266 -4.72 -5.20 -4.64
N VAL A 267 -5.10 -5.19 -5.92
CA VAL A 267 -6.41 -4.72 -6.39
C VAL A 267 -7.26 -5.92 -6.77
N TYR A 268 -8.15 -6.33 -5.86
CA TYR A 268 -9.16 -7.38 -6.12
C TYR A 268 -10.58 -6.84 -6.18
N ASN A 269 -10.74 -5.51 -6.10
CA ASN A 269 -12.04 -4.86 -6.03
C ASN A 269 -12.63 -4.54 -7.42
N HIS A 270 -11.79 -4.22 -8.41
CA HIS A 270 -12.15 -3.95 -9.81
C HIS A 270 -11.15 -4.60 -10.79
N TYR A 271 -11.39 -4.43 -12.09
CA TYR A 271 -10.58 -5.01 -13.16
C TYR A 271 -10.42 -4.06 -14.36
N ALA A 272 -9.36 -4.25 -15.17
CA ALA A 272 -8.96 -3.38 -16.30
C ALA A 272 -9.95 -3.20 -17.45
N GLU A 273 -11.09 -3.91 -17.43
CA GLU A 273 -12.15 -3.80 -18.43
C GLU A 273 -13.06 -2.58 -18.22
N LEU A 274 -12.89 -1.82 -17.14
CA LEU A 274 -13.63 -0.58 -16.82
C LEU A 274 -15.17 -0.79 -16.85
N ASP A 275 -15.93 0.22 -17.25
CA ASP A 275 -17.40 0.15 -17.35
C ASP A 275 -17.87 -0.52 -18.67
N ALA A 276 -19.17 -0.46 -18.96
CA ALA A 276 -19.77 -1.05 -20.16
C ALA A 276 -19.17 -0.58 -21.49
N LEU A 277 -18.52 0.59 -21.55
CA LEU A 277 -17.85 1.13 -22.73
C LEU A 277 -16.35 0.81 -22.76
N GLY A 278 -15.83 0.18 -21.71
CA GLY A 278 -14.45 -0.28 -21.65
C GLY A 278 -14.16 -1.47 -22.57
N PRO A 279 -12.88 -1.87 -22.68
CA PRO A 279 -12.48 -2.94 -23.57
C PRO A 279 -12.96 -4.32 -23.07
N THR A 280 -13.09 -5.27 -23.99
CA THR A 280 -13.28 -6.69 -23.67
C THR A 280 -11.94 -7.41 -23.82
N LEU A 281 -11.33 -7.75 -22.69
CA LEU A 281 -9.96 -8.26 -22.57
C LEU A 281 -9.90 -9.65 -21.93
N SER A 282 -10.77 -9.94 -20.96
CA SER A 282 -10.79 -11.22 -20.22
C SER A 282 -12.17 -11.49 -19.60
N LEU A 283 -12.40 -11.12 -18.34
CA LEU A 283 -13.52 -11.57 -17.51
C LEU A 283 -14.89 -11.31 -18.14
N ARG A 284 -15.08 -10.15 -18.77
CA ARG A 284 -16.30 -9.75 -19.47
C ARG A 284 -16.65 -10.72 -20.57
N GLY A 285 -15.69 -11.06 -21.42
CA GLY A 285 -15.90 -11.99 -22.52
C GLY A 285 -16.01 -13.45 -22.06
N VAL A 286 -15.35 -13.79 -20.94
CA VAL A 286 -15.35 -15.15 -20.38
C VAL A 286 -16.69 -15.47 -19.70
N ASP A 287 -17.11 -14.65 -18.73
CA ASP A 287 -18.40 -14.82 -18.03
C ASP A 287 -18.81 -13.55 -17.25
N ASN A 288 -19.17 -12.49 -17.97
CA ASN A 288 -19.50 -11.17 -17.40
C ASN A 288 -20.43 -11.22 -16.18
N LYS A 289 -21.48 -12.04 -16.26
CA LYS A 289 -22.54 -12.13 -15.24
C LYS A 289 -22.05 -12.80 -13.94
N SER A 290 -21.05 -13.66 -14.03
CA SER A 290 -20.44 -14.29 -12.86
C SER A 290 -19.38 -13.41 -12.22
N TYR A 291 -18.55 -12.74 -13.02
CA TYR A 291 -17.40 -11.98 -12.51
C TYR A 291 -17.74 -10.61 -11.95
N TYR A 292 -18.77 -9.93 -12.46
CA TYR A 292 -19.09 -8.56 -12.07
C TYR A 292 -20.40 -8.45 -11.29
N VAL A 293 -20.47 -7.46 -10.40
CA VAL A 293 -21.73 -7.04 -9.78
C VAL A 293 -22.49 -6.18 -10.79
N LEU A 294 -23.69 -6.64 -11.16
CA LEU A 294 -24.55 -5.99 -12.15
C LEU A 294 -25.87 -5.57 -11.54
N ASP A 295 -26.45 -4.49 -12.06
CA ASP A 295 -27.80 -4.07 -11.74
C ASP A 295 -28.86 -4.92 -12.49
N SER A 296 -30.14 -4.64 -12.23
CA SER A 296 -31.26 -5.36 -12.84
C SER A 296 -31.39 -5.22 -14.37
N GLN A 297 -30.64 -4.30 -14.98
CA GLN A 297 -30.61 -4.01 -16.41
C GLN A 297 -29.25 -4.35 -17.04
N GLY A 298 -28.38 -5.08 -16.33
CA GLY A 298 -27.05 -5.47 -16.82
C GLY A 298 -26.02 -4.34 -16.87
N GLY A 299 -26.31 -3.20 -16.22
CA GLY A 299 -25.33 -2.16 -15.94
C GLY A 299 -24.36 -2.58 -14.84
N TYR A 300 -23.15 -2.02 -14.82
CA TYR A 300 -22.15 -2.32 -13.80
C TYR A 300 -22.36 -1.46 -12.56
N GLU A 301 -22.31 -2.07 -11.38
CA GLU A 301 -22.12 -1.33 -10.14
C GLU A 301 -20.70 -0.74 -10.11
N ASN A 302 -20.55 0.48 -9.59
CA ASN A 302 -19.28 1.21 -9.58
C ASN A 302 -18.96 1.79 -8.20
N TRP A 303 -18.90 0.93 -7.18
CA TRP A 303 -18.54 1.32 -5.81
C TRP A 303 -17.04 1.61 -5.63
N THR A 304 -16.22 1.29 -6.64
CA THR A 304 -14.77 1.54 -6.69
C THR A 304 -14.43 2.88 -7.33
N GLY A 305 -15.28 3.39 -8.22
CA GLY A 305 -15.00 4.56 -9.05
C GLY A 305 -14.29 4.23 -10.36
N CYS A 306 -13.89 2.98 -10.56
CA CYS A 306 -13.11 2.53 -11.72
C CYS A 306 -13.96 1.93 -12.86
N GLY A 307 -15.29 1.92 -12.71
CA GLY A 307 -16.25 1.51 -13.74
C GLY A 307 -16.89 0.14 -13.49
N ASN A 308 -16.27 -0.73 -12.69
CA ASN A 308 -16.81 -2.04 -12.33
C ASN A 308 -16.44 -2.45 -10.89
N VAL A 309 -17.12 -3.48 -10.40
CA VAL A 309 -16.87 -4.15 -9.13
C VAL A 309 -16.89 -5.67 -9.34
N LEU A 310 -15.88 -6.38 -8.83
CA LEU A 310 -15.87 -7.84 -8.85
C LEU A 310 -16.93 -8.43 -7.90
N ASN A 311 -17.60 -9.50 -8.35
CA ASN A 311 -18.63 -10.19 -7.58
C ASN A 311 -18.00 -11.17 -6.58
N LEU A 312 -17.47 -10.64 -5.48
CA LEU A 312 -16.85 -11.41 -4.40
C LEU A 312 -17.85 -12.18 -3.52
N GLY A 313 -19.13 -12.21 -3.90
CA GLY A 313 -20.12 -13.16 -3.38
C GLY A 313 -20.22 -14.45 -4.21
N HIS A 314 -19.65 -14.49 -5.42
CA HIS A 314 -19.70 -15.65 -6.29
C HIS A 314 -18.57 -16.65 -5.98
N PRO A 315 -18.84 -17.95 -5.76
CA PRO A 315 -17.84 -18.94 -5.33
C PRO A 315 -16.58 -19.02 -6.20
N ARG A 316 -16.72 -18.86 -7.53
CA ARG A 316 -15.58 -18.93 -8.45
C ARG A 316 -14.76 -17.64 -8.50
N VAL A 317 -15.34 -16.50 -8.17
CA VAL A 317 -14.60 -15.24 -8.06
C VAL A 317 -13.85 -15.20 -6.72
N ILE A 318 -14.49 -15.69 -5.65
CA ILE A 318 -13.80 -15.97 -4.38
C ILE A 318 -12.62 -16.91 -4.62
N GLN A 319 -12.83 -18.01 -5.35
CA GLN A 319 -11.76 -18.94 -5.69
C GLN A 319 -10.63 -18.27 -6.48
N LEU A 320 -10.94 -17.45 -7.49
CA LEU A 320 -9.94 -16.70 -8.26
C LEU A 320 -9.04 -15.86 -7.35
N VAL A 321 -9.63 -15.08 -6.45
CA VAL A 321 -8.88 -14.25 -5.49
C VAL A 321 -8.08 -15.11 -4.51
N MET A 322 -8.67 -16.15 -3.94
CA MET A 322 -7.99 -17.05 -3.00
C MET A 322 -6.81 -17.78 -3.64
N ASP A 323 -6.98 -18.28 -4.87
CA ASP A 323 -5.91 -18.96 -5.60
C ASP A 323 -4.78 -17.99 -5.96
N SER A 324 -5.10 -16.74 -6.30
CA SER A 324 -4.11 -15.69 -6.54
C SER A 324 -3.32 -15.36 -5.27
N LEU A 325 -4.00 -15.12 -4.15
CA LEU A 325 -3.34 -14.87 -2.86
C LEU A 325 -2.41 -16.03 -2.46
N ARG A 326 -2.86 -17.28 -2.61
CA ARG A 326 -2.02 -18.46 -2.33
C ARG A 326 -0.84 -18.57 -3.28
N TYR A 327 -1.02 -18.24 -4.56
CA TYR A 327 0.05 -18.24 -5.54
C TYR A 327 1.16 -17.25 -5.14
N TRP A 328 0.82 -16.00 -4.82
CA TRP A 328 1.80 -15.01 -4.38
C TRP A 328 2.47 -15.39 -3.05
N ALA A 329 1.70 -15.94 -2.11
CA ALA A 329 2.22 -16.35 -0.80
C ALA A 329 3.14 -17.59 -0.88
N ASP A 330 2.75 -18.64 -1.60
CA ASP A 330 3.47 -19.92 -1.62
C ASP A 330 4.53 -19.96 -2.73
N THR A 331 4.14 -19.59 -3.96
CA THR A 331 5.04 -19.67 -5.13
C THR A 331 6.03 -18.50 -5.17
N CYS A 332 5.60 -17.31 -4.76
CA CYS A 332 6.42 -16.10 -4.78
C CYS A 332 6.93 -15.67 -3.40
N ARG A 333 6.55 -16.37 -2.32
CA ARG A 333 6.96 -16.12 -0.92
C ARG A 333 6.71 -14.71 -0.41
N VAL A 334 5.63 -14.09 -0.85
CA VAL A 334 5.18 -12.80 -0.30
C VAL A 334 4.70 -12.97 1.15
N ASP A 335 5.05 -12.02 2.03
CA ASP A 335 4.78 -12.08 3.48
C ASP A 335 3.42 -11.48 3.88
N GLY A 336 2.77 -10.77 2.96
CA GLY A 336 1.48 -10.14 3.22
C GLY A 336 0.94 -9.30 2.07
N PHE A 337 -0.23 -8.74 2.30
CA PHE A 337 -0.98 -7.98 1.30
C PHE A 337 -1.56 -6.71 1.92
N ARG A 338 -1.49 -5.60 1.19
CA ARG A 338 -2.33 -4.40 1.40
C ARG A 338 -3.43 -4.39 0.36
N PHE A 339 -4.68 -4.39 0.78
CA PHE A 339 -5.83 -4.49 -0.09
C PHE A 339 -6.39 -3.09 -0.38
N ASP A 340 -6.32 -2.71 -1.65
CA ASP A 340 -6.95 -1.51 -2.19
C ASP A 340 -8.48 -1.59 -2.09
N LEU A 341 -9.11 -0.47 -1.70
CA LEU A 341 -10.56 -0.33 -1.51
C LEU A 341 -11.19 -1.55 -0.83
N ALA A 342 -10.59 -1.96 0.29
CA ALA A 342 -10.81 -3.26 0.90
C ALA A 342 -12.28 -3.57 1.28
N PRO A 343 -13.17 -2.61 1.59
CA PRO A 343 -14.55 -2.96 1.95
C PRO A 343 -15.28 -3.71 0.84
N ILE A 344 -14.88 -3.57 -0.43
CA ILE A 344 -15.43 -4.37 -1.53
C ILE A 344 -15.29 -5.89 -1.26
N LEU A 345 -14.21 -6.33 -0.61
CA LEU A 345 -13.99 -7.73 -0.23
C LEU A 345 -15.05 -8.25 0.75
N GLY A 346 -15.62 -7.35 1.56
CA GLY A 346 -16.68 -7.65 2.52
C GLY A 346 -18.09 -7.45 1.97
N ARG A 347 -18.29 -7.03 0.72
CA ARG A 347 -19.61 -6.63 0.21
C ARG A 347 -20.43 -7.78 -0.37
N THR A 348 -21.58 -8.04 0.25
CA THR A 348 -22.62 -8.91 -0.33
C THR A 348 -24.04 -8.45 0.03
N PRO A 349 -24.61 -7.34 -0.51
CA PRO A 349 -24.04 -6.15 -1.17
C PRO A 349 -23.61 -5.04 -0.18
N ARG A 350 -23.88 -5.23 1.12
CA ARG A 350 -23.34 -4.40 2.20
C ARG A 350 -22.08 -5.05 2.75
N PHE A 351 -21.19 -4.25 3.32
CA PHE A 351 -20.04 -4.76 4.04
C PHE A 351 -20.46 -5.64 5.22
N SER A 352 -19.80 -6.77 5.37
CA SER A 352 -19.83 -7.61 6.57
C SER A 352 -18.43 -8.16 6.81
N ASP A 353 -17.97 -8.07 8.06
CA ASP A 353 -16.73 -8.70 8.52
C ASP A 353 -16.75 -10.24 8.44
N ALA A 354 -17.94 -10.83 8.32
CA ALA A 354 -18.18 -12.26 8.10
C ALA A 354 -18.51 -12.60 6.63
N ALA A 355 -18.23 -11.71 5.68
CA ALA A 355 -18.46 -11.97 4.26
C ALA A 355 -17.74 -13.24 3.77
N PRO A 356 -18.23 -13.90 2.70
CA PRO A 356 -17.68 -15.16 2.22
C PRO A 356 -16.17 -15.13 1.95
N LEU A 357 -15.66 -14.09 1.28
CA LEU A 357 -14.22 -13.96 0.99
C LEU A 357 -13.41 -13.74 2.27
N LEU A 358 -13.82 -12.81 3.15
CA LEU A 358 -13.12 -12.55 4.41
C LEU A 358 -13.07 -13.81 5.30
N SER A 359 -14.17 -14.55 5.36
CA SER A 359 -14.23 -15.84 6.07
C SER A 359 -13.29 -16.88 5.44
N ALA A 360 -13.23 -16.95 4.11
CA ALA A 360 -12.35 -17.87 3.39
C ALA A 360 -10.87 -17.56 3.65
N ILE A 361 -10.49 -16.28 3.67
CA ILE A 361 -9.13 -15.83 4.02
C ILE A 361 -8.81 -16.18 5.47
N ALA A 362 -9.70 -15.86 6.41
CA ALA A 362 -9.46 -16.03 7.84
C ALA A 362 -9.24 -17.50 8.25
N GLN A 363 -9.93 -18.45 7.62
CA GLN A 363 -9.77 -19.88 7.91
C GLN A 363 -8.62 -20.55 7.13
N ASP A 364 -8.06 -19.88 6.11
CA ASP A 364 -7.05 -20.47 5.26
C ASP A 364 -5.72 -20.66 6.03
N PRO A 365 -5.17 -21.89 6.10
CA PRO A 365 -3.97 -22.16 6.91
C PRO A 365 -2.71 -21.42 6.45
N LEU A 366 -2.63 -21.05 5.17
CA LEU A 366 -1.53 -20.27 4.62
C LEU A 366 -1.80 -18.77 4.84
N LEU A 367 -2.92 -18.28 4.32
CA LEU A 367 -3.19 -16.83 4.28
C LEU A 367 -3.48 -16.23 5.66
N GLY A 368 -4.11 -17.00 6.57
CA GLY A 368 -4.43 -16.54 7.92
C GLY A 368 -3.20 -16.26 8.81
N ARG A 369 -1.99 -16.60 8.35
CA ARG A 369 -0.72 -16.34 9.04
C ARG A 369 0.04 -15.11 8.50
N LEU A 370 -0.37 -14.59 7.35
CA LEU A 370 0.32 -13.49 6.67
C LEU A 370 -0.14 -12.13 7.21
N LYS A 371 0.58 -11.07 6.86
CA LYS A 371 0.14 -9.71 7.17
C LYS A 371 -0.98 -9.29 6.21
N LEU A 372 -2.14 -8.94 6.75
CA LEU A 372 -3.28 -8.45 5.99
C LEU A 372 -3.55 -7.00 6.39
N ILE A 373 -3.41 -6.06 5.44
CA ILE A 373 -3.62 -4.63 5.63
C ILE A 373 -4.80 -4.21 4.74
N ALA A 374 -5.81 -3.55 5.28
CA ALA A 374 -6.90 -2.99 4.50
C ALA A 374 -6.72 -1.47 4.31
N GLU A 375 -7.06 -0.97 3.13
CA GLU A 375 -7.59 0.39 2.97
C GLU A 375 -9.08 0.35 3.33
N PRO A 376 -9.51 0.80 4.52
CA PRO A 376 -10.83 0.48 5.04
C PRO A 376 -11.91 1.44 4.56
N TRP A 377 -11.87 1.84 3.30
CA TRP A 377 -12.92 2.64 2.66
C TRP A 377 -13.08 2.29 1.17
N ASP A 378 -14.28 2.49 0.66
CA ASP A 378 -14.58 2.60 -0.75
C ASP A 378 -15.51 3.80 -1.01
N ILE A 379 -15.76 4.15 -2.27
CA ILE A 379 -16.61 5.31 -2.61
C ILE A 379 -18.11 4.97 -2.67
N GLY A 380 -18.47 3.69 -2.51
CA GLY A 380 -19.84 3.23 -2.50
C GLY A 380 -20.59 3.65 -1.23
N PRO A 381 -21.93 3.55 -1.23
CA PRO A 381 -22.73 3.82 -0.04
C PRO A 381 -22.25 2.97 1.15
N PHE A 382 -22.07 3.62 2.29
CA PHE A 382 -21.54 3.01 3.52
C PHE A 382 -20.15 2.39 3.34
N GLY A 383 -19.33 2.93 2.45
CA GLY A 383 -17.98 2.43 2.17
C GLY A 383 -16.96 2.66 3.27
N TYR A 384 -17.14 3.65 4.16
CA TYR A 384 -16.21 3.91 5.26
C TYR A 384 -16.33 2.86 6.38
N GLN A 385 -15.30 2.03 6.54
CA GLN A 385 -15.26 0.87 7.43
C GLN A 385 -14.03 0.84 8.37
N LEU A 386 -13.41 2.00 8.63
CA LEU A 386 -12.28 2.09 9.56
C LEU A 386 -12.63 1.50 10.92
N GLY A 387 -11.85 0.53 11.36
CA GLY A 387 -12.02 -0.21 12.61
C GLY A 387 -12.98 -1.41 12.50
N HIS A 388 -13.64 -1.63 11.37
CA HIS A 388 -14.66 -2.68 11.23
C HIS A 388 -14.17 -3.96 10.56
N PHE A 389 -12.90 -4.05 10.16
CA PHE A 389 -12.36 -5.32 9.63
C PHE A 389 -12.20 -6.37 10.74
N PRO A 390 -12.32 -7.67 10.40
CA PRO A 390 -12.24 -8.74 11.38
C PRO A 390 -10.84 -8.83 12.04
N PRO A 391 -10.73 -9.46 13.22
CA PRO A 391 -9.43 -9.72 13.84
C PRO A 391 -8.46 -10.44 12.89
N GLY A 392 -7.18 -10.10 12.98
CA GLY A 392 -6.13 -10.55 12.04
C GLY A 392 -5.78 -9.50 10.97
N TRP A 393 -6.67 -8.52 10.74
CA TRP A 393 -6.42 -7.41 9.83
C TRP A 393 -5.86 -6.17 10.55
N ALA A 394 -4.87 -5.55 9.94
CA ALA A 394 -4.49 -4.17 10.19
C ALA A 394 -5.17 -3.25 9.16
N GLU A 395 -5.29 -1.97 9.48
CA GLU A 395 -6.03 -1.01 8.66
C GLU A 395 -5.25 0.31 8.57
N TRP A 396 -5.18 0.88 7.37
CA TRP A 396 -4.74 2.25 7.18
C TRP A 396 -5.60 3.22 8.00
N ASN A 397 -4.98 4.00 8.88
CA ASN A 397 -5.66 4.93 9.76
C ASN A 397 -5.61 6.36 9.20
N ASP A 398 -6.58 6.72 8.36
CA ASP A 398 -6.72 8.07 7.81
C ASP A 398 -7.04 9.12 8.88
N GLN A 399 -7.73 8.74 9.96
CA GLN A 399 -7.96 9.63 11.09
C GLN A 399 -6.67 9.96 11.85
N TYR A 400 -5.70 9.04 11.91
CA TYR A 400 -4.34 9.33 12.39
C TYR A 400 -3.68 10.35 11.45
N ARG A 401 -3.65 10.07 10.15
CA ARG A 401 -3.06 10.95 9.13
C ARG A 401 -3.58 12.38 9.26
N ASP A 402 -4.90 12.55 9.24
CA ASP A 402 -5.53 13.87 9.22
C ASP A 402 -5.38 14.61 10.54
N THR A 403 -5.53 13.92 11.67
CA THR A 403 -5.34 14.50 13.00
C THR A 403 -3.89 14.94 13.21
N MET A 404 -2.90 14.11 12.84
CA MET A 404 -1.48 14.47 13.01
C MET A 404 -1.07 15.62 12.08
N ARG A 405 -1.51 15.60 10.81
CA ARG A 405 -1.30 16.72 9.88
C ARG A 405 -1.90 18.00 10.45
N ARG A 406 -3.15 17.98 10.88
CA ARG A 406 -3.82 19.15 11.46
C ARG A 406 -3.16 19.62 12.74
N PHE A 407 -2.79 18.72 13.65
CA PHE A 407 -2.17 19.10 14.93
C PHE A 407 -0.84 19.82 14.75
N TRP A 408 -0.04 19.48 13.72
CA TRP A 408 1.24 20.11 13.46
C TRP A 408 1.16 21.33 12.53
N LEU A 409 0.29 21.28 11.53
CA LEU A 409 0.27 22.26 10.44
C LEU A 409 -0.81 23.33 10.62
N HIS A 410 -1.93 22.98 11.26
CA HIS A 410 -3.13 23.80 11.43
C HIS A 410 -3.51 23.98 12.91
N ASP A 411 -4.63 24.67 13.14
CA ASP A 411 -5.26 24.77 14.46
C ASP A 411 -6.52 23.88 14.54
N GLY A 412 -7.05 23.70 15.75
CA GLY A 412 -8.35 23.03 15.97
C GLY A 412 -8.30 21.51 16.18
N VAL A 413 -7.16 20.99 16.65
CA VAL A 413 -7.03 19.63 17.20
C VAL A 413 -6.71 19.76 18.69
N THR A 414 -7.48 19.10 19.54
CA THR A 414 -7.24 19.11 20.98
C THR A 414 -6.09 18.18 21.38
N ARG A 415 -5.54 18.38 22.59
CA ARG A 415 -4.56 17.44 23.17
C ARG A 415 -5.12 16.03 23.30
N GLY A 416 -6.42 15.90 23.61
CA GLY A 416 -7.10 14.61 23.71
C GLY A 416 -7.16 13.86 22.37
N GLN A 417 -7.54 14.55 21.29
CA GLN A 417 -7.57 13.96 19.95
C GLN A 417 -6.18 13.52 19.49
N PHE A 418 -5.16 14.36 19.71
CA PHE A 418 -3.77 14.01 19.43
C PHE A 418 -3.32 12.77 20.21
N ALA A 419 -3.56 12.74 21.53
CA ALA A 419 -3.15 11.62 22.38
C ALA A 419 -3.85 10.30 22.02
N GLN A 420 -5.13 10.34 21.63
CA GLN A 420 -5.84 9.16 21.14
C GLN A 420 -5.16 8.57 19.90
N ARG A 421 -4.76 9.41 18.93
CA ARG A 421 -4.03 8.93 17.74
C ARG A 421 -2.63 8.44 18.08
N LEU A 422 -1.92 9.13 18.97
CA LEU A 422 -0.59 8.72 19.44
C LEU A 422 -0.64 7.34 20.13
N ALA A 423 -1.74 7.04 20.85
CA ALA A 423 -1.96 5.80 21.58
C ALA A 423 -2.64 4.70 20.73
N ALA A 424 -2.30 4.61 19.44
CA ALA A 424 -2.80 3.61 18.49
C ALA A 424 -4.33 3.63 18.24
N SER A 425 -4.98 4.78 18.44
CA SER A 425 -6.42 4.97 18.17
C SER A 425 -7.29 3.88 18.83
N SER A 426 -7.10 3.69 20.13
CA SER A 426 -7.84 2.67 20.89
C SER A 426 -9.36 2.81 20.79
N ASP A 427 -9.86 4.03 20.63
CA ASP A 427 -11.28 4.31 20.38
C ASP A 427 -11.83 3.66 19.10
N LEU A 428 -10.96 3.40 18.12
CA LEU A 428 -11.32 2.71 16.88
C LEU A 428 -11.00 1.22 16.95
N PHE A 429 -9.85 0.84 17.50
CA PHE A 429 -9.28 -0.50 17.32
C PHE A 429 -9.29 -1.38 18.57
N GLN A 430 -9.54 -0.85 19.78
CA GLN A 430 -9.51 -1.62 21.03
C GLN A 430 -10.83 -2.35 21.28
N HIS A 431 -11.17 -3.28 20.40
CA HIS A 431 -12.33 -4.14 20.50
C HIS A 431 -12.01 -5.51 19.87
N HIS A 432 -12.86 -6.52 20.08
CA HIS A 432 -12.68 -7.88 19.52
C HIS A 432 -11.28 -8.49 19.70
N MET A 433 -10.60 -8.18 20.82
CA MET A 433 -9.23 -8.63 21.12
C MET A 433 -8.17 -8.21 20.08
N ARG A 434 -8.48 -7.23 19.22
CA ARG A 434 -7.50 -6.63 18.32
C ARG A 434 -6.41 -5.93 19.14
N LYS A 435 -5.23 -5.87 18.54
CA LYS A 435 -4.02 -5.33 19.15
C LYS A 435 -3.72 -3.94 18.58
N PRO A 436 -2.89 -3.12 19.25
CA PRO A 436 -2.53 -1.78 18.79
C PRO A 436 -1.98 -1.72 17.37
N TRP A 437 -1.25 -2.77 16.96
CA TRP A 437 -0.69 -2.88 15.60
C TRP A 437 -1.75 -2.96 14.49
N ALA A 438 -3.03 -3.15 14.84
CA ALA A 438 -4.14 -3.04 13.89
C ALA A 438 -4.27 -1.64 13.29
N SER A 439 -3.77 -0.60 13.98
CA SER A 439 -3.65 0.75 13.42
C SER A 439 -2.36 0.87 12.61
N VAL A 440 -2.47 0.92 11.28
CA VAL A 440 -1.37 1.34 10.42
C VAL A 440 -1.36 2.87 10.36
N ASN A 441 -0.44 3.47 11.09
CA ASN A 441 -0.28 4.90 11.18
C ASN A 441 0.58 5.38 10.00
N PHE A 442 0.15 6.44 9.33
CA PHE A 442 0.90 7.07 8.26
C PHE A 442 0.61 8.57 8.24
N VAL A 443 1.60 9.36 7.82
CA VAL A 443 1.42 10.81 7.58
C VAL A 443 1.23 11.07 6.10
N THR A 444 1.82 10.24 5.25
CA THR A 444 1.89 10.36 3.79
C THR A 444 1.85 8.96 3.20
N ALA A 445 1.35 8.87 1.98
CA ALA A 445 1.24 7.66 1.17
C ALA A 445 1.31 8.09 -0.31
N HIS A 446 1.28 7.14 -1.23
CA HIS A 446 1.21 7.42 -2.66
C HIS A 446 0.04 8.35 -3.02
N ASP A 447 -1.09 8.20 -2.33
CA ASP A 447 -2.23 9.11 -2.38
C ASP A 447 -1.99 10.40 -1.61
N GLY A 448 -2.13 11.54 -2.31
CA GLY A 448 -1.98 12.86 -1.74
C GLY A 448 -0.56 13.41 -1.90
N PHE A 449 -0.19 14.33 -1.02
CA PHE A 449 1.15 14.92 -1.03
C PHE A 449 2.20 14.02 -0.38
N THR A 450 3.42 14.10 -0.91
CA THR A 450 4.64 13.72 -0.19
C THR A 450 4.85 14.61 1.04
N LEU A 451 5.77 14.25 1.93
CA LEU A 451 6.04 15.02 3.15
C LEU A 451 6.62 16.42 2.83
N ALA A 452 7.44 16.51 1.77
CA ALA A 452 7.95 17.78 1.29
C ALA A 452 6.83 18.67 0.76
N ASP A 453 5.91 18.12 -0.03
CA ASP A 453 4.82 18.88 -0.64
C ASP A 453 3.74 19.26 0.38
N LEU A 454 3.51 18.41 1.39
CA LEU A 454 2.61 18.67 2.51
C LEU A 454 2.99 19.95 3.29
N THR A 455 4.27 20.31 3.30
CA THR A 455 4.80 21.53 3.94
C THR A 455 5.13 22.64 2.93
N SER A 456 4.90 22.42 1.63
CA SER A 456 5.26 23.37 0.58
C SER A 456 4.07 23.87 -0.23
N TYR A 457 2.91 23.22 -0.15
CA TYR A 457 1.73 23.55 -0.96
C TYR A 457 0.44 23.60 -0.13
N ASN A 458 -0.39 24.61 -0.34
CA ASN A 458 -1.75 24.69 0.19
C ASN A 458 -2.78 24.15 -0.79
N ARG A 459 -2.45 24.10 -2.08
CA ARG A 459 -3.34 23.63 -3.14
C ARG A 459 -2.64 22.56 -3.97
N LYS A 460 -3.43 21.67 -4.55
CA LYS A 460 -2.94 20.69 -5.53
C LYS A 460 -2.65 21.35 -6.88
N HIS A 461 -1.63 20.85 -7.58
CA HIS A 461 -1.10 21.29 -8.87
C HIS A 461 -1.00 20.10 -9.84
N ASN A 462 -2.13 19.42 -10.05
CA ASN A 462 -2.29 18.21 -10.85
C ASN A 462 -2.50 18.51 -12.34
N LEU A 463 -2.11 19.69 -12.83
CA LEU A 463 -2.34 20.10 -14.22
C LEU A 463 -1.69 19.13 -15.22
N ALA A 464 -0.57 18.51 -14.84
CA ALA A 464 0.12 17.49 -15.64
C ALA A 464 -0.73 16.24 -15.91
N ASN A 465 -1.75 15.96 -15.08
CA ASN A 465 -2.65 14.83 -15.24
C ASN A 465 -3.69 15.05 -16.36
N GLY A 466 -3.78 16.29 -16.88
CA GLY A 466 -4.65 16.64 -18.02
C GLY A 466 -6.15 16.71 -17.70
N GLU A 467 -6.53 16.77 -16.42
CA GLU A 467 -7.94 16.87 -15.97
C GLU A 467 -8.31 18.27 -15.49
N HIS A 468 -7.53 19.28 -15.88
CA HIS A 468 -7.69 20.68 -15.46
C HIS A 468 -7.73 20.83 -13.92
N ASN A 469 -6.87 20.08 -13.22
CA ASN A 469 -6.73 20.12 -11.76
C ASN A 469 -7.99 19.67 -10.97
N ARG A 470 -8.92 18.95 -11.62
CA ARG A 470 -10.14 18.46 -10.95
C ARG A 470 -9.89 17.22 -10.10
N ASP A 471 -9.00 16.35 -10.57
CA ASP A 471 -8.60 15.10 -9.94
C ASP A 471 -7.78 15.32 -8.65
N GLY A 472 -7.73 14.32 -7.77
CA GLY A 472 -7.03 14.40 -6.48
C GLY A 472 -7.82 15.08 -5.36
N HIS A 473 -7.43 14.81 -4.11
CA HIS A 473 -8.15 15.28 -2.93
C HIS A 473 -8.00 16.80 -2.72
N ASN A 474 -9.06 17.50 -2.30
CA ASN A 474 -9.01 18.97 -2.10
C ASN A 474 -8.58 19.38 -0.69
N GLN A 475 -8.79 18.53 0.33
CA GLN A 475 -8.48 18.86 1.73
C GLN A 475 -7.24 18.12 2.24
N ASN A 476 -6.07 18.56 1.79
CA ASN A 476 -4.81 17.86 2.09
C ASN A 476 -4.31 18.01 3.54
N GLN A 477 -4.91 18.91 4.31
CA GLN A 477 -4.43 19.31 5.64
C GLN A 477 -2.96 19.78 5.61
N SER A 478 -2.54 20.40 4.50
CA SER A 478 -1.19 20.86 4.23
C SER A 478 -0.98 22.33 4.60
N TRP A 479 0.26 22.77 4.76
CA TRP A 479 0.59 24.17 5.00
C TRP A 479 1.89 24.55 4.30
N ASN A 480 1.82 25.50 3.36
CA ASN A 480 2.97 25.93 2.55
C ASN A 480 4.04 26.76 3.29
N CYS A 481 3.85 26.99 4.59
CA CYS A 481 4.72 27.80 5.45
C CYS A 481 4.93 29.27 5.01
N GLY A 482 4.05 29.80 4.15
CA GLY A 482 4.03 31.20 3.73
C GLY A 482 4.25 31.41 2.22
N VAL A 483 4.89 30.47 1.53
CA VAL A 483 5.16 30.53 0.08
C VAL A 483 4.67 29.25 -0.57
N GLU A 484 3.92 29.35 -1.68
CA GLU A 484 3.47 28.16 -2.43
C GLU A 484 4.61 27.63 -3.29
N GLY A 485 4.99 26.36 -3.10
CA GLY A 485 6.04 25.68 -3.84
C GLY A 485 7.47 26.01 -3.39
N PRO A 486 8.47 25.87 -4.29
CA PRO A 486 9.87 26.13 -4.00
C PRO A 486 10.14 27.56 -3.53
N THR A 487 11.10 27.73 -2.63
CA THR A 487 11.50 29.03 -2.09
C THR A 487 12.99 29.06 -1.75
N THR A 488 13.60 30.25 -1.77
CA THR A 488 14.97 30.52 -1.31
C THR A 488 15.02 31.22 0.05
N ASP A 489 13.86 31.46 0.68
CA ASP A 489 13.77 32.01 2.04
C ASP A 489 14.20 30.96 3.07
N GLU A 490 15.35 31.19 3.70
CA GLU A 490 15.94 30.28 4.71
C GLU A 490 15.03 30.09 5.94
N GLY A 491 14.27 31.12 6.33
CA GLY A 491 13.34 31.04 7.45
C GLY A 491 12.18 30.10 7.16
N ILE A 492 11.63 30.17 5.94
CA ILE A 492 10.57 29.25 5.50
C ILE A 492 11.12 27.83 5.36
N ALA A 493 12.30 27.66 4.75
CA ALA A 493 12.94 26.36 4.60
C ALA A 493 13.17 25.68 5.97
N LEU A 494 13.65 26.44 6.96
CA LEU A 494 13.84 25.95 8.33
C LEU A 494 12.51 25.50 8.97
N VAL A 495 11.43 26.28 8.84
CA VAL A 495 10.12 25.92 9.40
C VAL A 495 9.56 24.66 8.74
N ARG A 496 9.68 24.52 7.42
CA ARG A 496 9.28 23.30 6.70
C ARG A 496 10.04 22.09 7.21
N HIS A 497 11.36 22.18 7.27
CA HIS A 497 12.22 21.12 7.74
C HIS A 497 11.89 20.69 9.18
N ARG A 498 11.67 21.65 10.10
CA ARG A 498 11.24 21.38 11.48
C ARG A 498 9.89 20.64 11.53
N ALA A 499 8.92 21.09 10.74
CA ALA A 499 7.59 20.46 10.67
C ALA A 499 7.66 19.03 10.11
N GLN A 500 8.48 18.79 9.08
CA GLN A 500 8.70 17.46 8.50
C GLN A 500 9.31 16.50 9.54
N LYS A 501 10.38 16.91 10.23
CA LYS A 501 11.00 16.11 11.29
C LYS A 501 10.06 15.86 12.47
N ALA A 502 9.23 16.85 12.84
CA ALA A 502 8.23 16.68 13.89
C ALA A 502 7.14 15.66 13.53
N LEU A 503 6.68 15.66 12.28
CA LEU A 503 5.73 14.67 11.76
C LEU A 503 6.35 13.26 11.72
N LEU A 504 7.59 13.12 11.24
CA LEU A 504 8.34 11.85 11.24
C LEU A 504 8.55 11.30 12.66
N ALA A 505 8.95 12.16 13.60
CA ALA A 505 9.12 11.78 15.00
C ALA A 505 7.80 11.35 15.64
N THR A 506 6.71 12.08 15.36
CA THR A 506 5.37 11.71 15.83
C THR A 506 4.96 10.35 15.28
N LEU A 507 5.17 10.09 13.99
CA LEU A 507 4.88 8.81 13.35
C LEU A 507 5.64 7.64 14.01
N LEU A 508 6.96 7.74 14.09
CA LEU A 508 7.80 6.64 14.54
C LEU A 508 7.75 6.41 16.06
N LEU A 509 7.32 7.42 16.84
CA LEU A 509 7.12 7.33 18.28
C LEU A 509 5.66 7.17 18.70
N SER A 510 4.72 7.07 17.75
CA SER A 510 3.33 6.69 18.04
C SER A 510 3.21 5.18 18.25
N HIS A 511 2.29 4.76 19.10
CA HIS A 511 1.89 3.37 19.22
C HIS A 511 1.08 2.92 17.99
N GLY A 512 1.12 1.64 17.65
CA GLY A 512 0.60 1.10 16.38
C GLY A 512 1.73 0.83 15.37
N THR A 513 1.38 0.52 14.12
CA THR A 513 2.36 0.14 13.08
C THR A 513 2.68 1.34 12.20
N PRO A 514 3.90 1.91 12.21
CA PRO A 514 4.24 3.06 11.37
C PRO A 514 4.50 2.65 9.92
N MET A 515 4.01 3.45 8.98
CA MET A 515 4.30 3.37 7.55
C MET A 515 4.91 4.66 7.03
N LEU A 516 6.06 4.54 6.37
CA LEU A 516 6.77 5.60 5.68
C LEU A 516 6.52 5.51 4.18
N LEU A 517 6.35 6.65 3.52
CA LEU A 517 6.34 6.75 2.06
C LEU A 517 7.76 6.89 1.53
N ALA A 518 8.15 6.05 0.57
CA ALA A 518 9.45 6.13 -0.07
C ALA A 518 9.69 7.50 -0.72
N GLY A 519 10.87 8.06 -0.48
CA GLY A 519 11.26 9.39 -0.95
C GLY A 519 11.03 10.49 0.07
N ASP A 520 10.18 10.30 1.10
CA ASP A 520 10.06 11.28 2.17
C ASP A 520 11.39 11.44 2.93
N GLU A 521 12.18 10.37 3.05
CA GLU A 521 13.53 10.40 3.60
C GLU A 521 14.53 11.18 2.73
N LEU A 522 14.22 11.37 1.44
CA LEU A 522 15.04 12.12 0.48
C LEU A 522 14.56 13.57 0.33
N GLY A 523 13.38 13.90 0.86
CA GLY A 523 12.72 15.18 0.58
C GLY A 523 12.07 15.22 -0.80
N GLN A 524 11.61 14.07 -1.32
CA GLN A 524 10.94 13.95 -2.61
C GLN A 524 9.75 14.90 -2.71
N SER A 525 9.68 15.63 -3.82
CA SER A 525 8.55 16.48 -4.20
C SER A 525 7.95 15.97 -5.50
N GLN A 526 6.62 16.05 -5.61
CA GLN A 526 5.89 15.84 -6.86
C GLN A 526 5.46 17.19 -7.47
N GLY A 527 6.11 18.29 -7.08
CA GLY A 527 5.80 19.65 -7.54
C GLY A 527 4.42 20.14 -7.11
N GLY A 528 3.86 19.59 -6.03
CA GLY A 528 2.51 19.88 -5.60
C GLY A 528 1.44 19.10 -6.36
N ASN A 529 1.81 18.10 -7.18
CA ASN A 529 0.85 17.09 -7.62
C ASN A 529 0.51 16.18 -6.44
N ASN A 530 -0.78 16.03 -6.11
CA ASN A 530 -1.23 15.18 -5.00
C ASN A 530 -1.94 13.91 -5.47
N ASN A 531 -1.82 13.60 -6.76
CA ASN A 531 -2.47 12.48 -7.41
C ASN A 531 -1.66 12.07 -8.64
N ALA A 532 -0.37 11.78 -8.46
CA ALA A 532 0.55 11.51 -9.57
C ALA A 532 0.41 10.10 -10.18
N TYR A 533 -0.82 9.54 -10.17
CA TYR A 533 -1.13 8.18 -10.61
C TYR A 533 -0.75 7.87 -12.06
N CYS A 534 -0.70 8.91 -12.89
CA CYS A 534 -0.43 8.80 -14.33
C CYS A 534 0.90 9.44 -14.77
N GLN A 535 1.80 9.73 -13.82
CA GLN A 535 3.05 10.44 -14.07
C GLN A 535 4.25 9.50 -13.96
N ASP A 536 4.54 8.73 -15.00
CA ASP A 536 5.75 7.91 -15.07
C ASP A 536 6.95 8.72 -15.61
N ASN A 537 7.45 9.64 -14.79
CA ASN A 537 8.50 10.59 -15.16
C ASN A 537 9.17 11.21 -13.91
N ASP A 538 9.99 12.25 -14.11
CA ASP A 538 10.74 12.95 -13.05
C ASP A 538 9.86 13.52 -11.91
N ILE A 539 8.54 13.66 -12.09
CA ILE A 539 7.62 14.03 -11.00
C ILE A 539 7.60 12.95 -9.92
N THR A 540 7.64 11.67 -10.30
CA THR A 540 7.46 10.54 -9.37
C THR A 540 8.71 9.70 -9.16
N TRP A 541 9.68 9.75 -10.08
CA TRP A 541 10.94 9.05 -9.90
C TRP A 541 11.77 9.70 -8.79
N LEU A 542 12.17 8.91 -7.80
CA LEU A 542 12.83 9.42 -6.61
C LEU A 542 14.15 10.11 -6.94
N ASP A 543 14.31 11.35 -6.47
CA ASP A 543 15.55 12.09 -6.61
C ASP A 543 16.52 11.73 -5.49
N TRP A 544 17.51 10.90 -5.83
CA TRP A 544 18.53 10.45 -4.89
C TRP A 544 19.62 11.51 -4.61
N GLY A 545 19.68 12.62 -5.38
CA GLY A 545 20.66 13.68 -5.17
C GLY A 545 22.10 13.17 -5.01
N THR A 546 22.75 13.51 -3.88
CA THR A 546 24.10 13.05 -3.49
C THR A 546 24.14 11.65 -2.89
N GLY A 547 22.98 11.02 -2.66
CA GLY A 547 22.83 9.71 -2.01
C GLY A 547 22.70 9.77 -0.47
N GLU A 548 22.89 10.95 0.13
CA GLU A 548 22.60 11.22 1.55
C GLU A 548 21.17 11.77 1.66
N GLY A 549 20.23 10.96 2.15
CA GLY A 549 18.83 11.35 2.27
C GLY A 549 18.63 12.40 3.36
N LEU A 550 17.88 13.47 3.06
CA LEU A 550 17.58 14.60 3.96
C LEU A 550 17.17 14.18 5.38
N HIS A 551 16.35 13.13 5.50
CA HIS A 551 15.83 12.64 6.78
C HIS A 551 16.22 11.19 7.10
N ALA A 552 17.03 10.53 6.26
CA ALA A 552 17.30 9.10 6.38
C ALA A 552 17.98 8.72 7.71
N GLU A 553 18.98 9.49 8.15
CA GLU A 553 19.66 9.27 9.44
C GLU A 553 18.72 9.52 10.62
N PHE A 554 17.93 10.58 10.54
CA PHE A 554 16.95 10.94 11.57
C PHE A 554 15.87 9.85 11.73
N ILE A 555 15.39 9.27 10.62
CA ILE A 555 14.48 8.12 10.63
C ILE A 555 15.14 6.91 11.28
N GLY A 556 16.38 6.59 10.90
CA GLY A 556 17.14 5.48 11.51
C GLY A 556 17.29 5.62 13.02
N GLU A 557 17.60 6.83 13.51
CA GLU A 557 17.65 7.12 14.94
C GLU A 557 16.29 6.96 15.63
N LEU A 558 15.21 7.45 15.01
CA LEU A 558 13.85 7.31 15.55
C LEU A 558 13.41 5.83 15.62
N VAL A 559 13.71 5.04 14.60
CA VAL A 559 13.43 3.60 14.60
C VAL A 559 14.25 2.89 15.68
N GLN A 560 15.52 3.29 15.90
CA GLN A 560 16.33 2.77 17.00
C GLN A 560 15.70 3.10 18.37
N LEU A 561 15.28 4.36 18.58
CA LEU A 561 14.59 4.76 19.81
C LEU A 561 13.32 3.96 20.02
N ARG A 562 12.49 3.82 18.98
CA ARG A 562 11.28 3.00 19.01
C ARG A 562 11.59 1.58 19.50
N ARG A 563 12.60 0.92 18.94
CA ARG A 563 13.02 -0.45 19.33
C ARG A 563 13.51 -0.55 20.77
N GLN A 564 14.08 0.52 21.32
CA GLN A 564 14.55 0.59 22.70
C GLN A 564 13.43 0.82 23.72
N CYS A 565 12.21 1.12 23.27
CA CYS A 565 11.08 1.46 24.12
C CYS A 565 10.03 0.33 24.11
N PRO A 566 10.01 -0.56 25.12
CA PRO A 566 9.15 -1.73 25.11
C PRO A 566 7.66 -1.40 24.96
N VAL A 567 7.22 -0.25 25.45
CA VAL A 567 5.83 0.19 25.35
C VAL A 567 5.40 0.51 23.91
N LEU A 568 6.34 0.79 23.00
CA LEU A 568 6.07 0.97 21.56
C LEU A 568 6.13 -0.34 20.76
N THR A 569 6.79 -1.38 21.29
CA THR A 569 7.03 -2.66 20.58
C THR A 569 6.42 -3.88 21.27
N SER A 570 5.74 -3.72 22.39
CA SER A 570 5.12 -4.82 23.14
C SER A 570 3.92 -5.45 22.43
N GLY A 571 3.22 -4.67 21.60
CA GLY A 571 1.96 -5.08 21.00
C GLY A 571 0.78 -5.09 21.98
N GLU A 572 0.91 -4.46 23.15
CA GLU A 572 -0.16 -4.38 24.15
C GLU A 572 -0.67 -2.96 24.34
N TRP A 573 -1.98 -2.80 24.52
CA TRP A 573 -2.63 -1.51 24.78
C TRP A 573 -2.05 -0.80 25.99
N TRP A 574 -1.95 0.53 25.90
CA TRP A 574 -1.54 1.36 27.04
C TRP A 574 -2.70 1.51 28.02
N GLN A 575 -2.42 1.41 29.31
CA GLN A 575 -3.43 1.48 30.38
C GLN A 575 -3.25 2.69 31.30
N GLY A 576 -2.07 3.33 31.28
CA GLY A 576 -1.69 4.39 32.22
C GLY A 576 -1.40 3.85 33.64
N GLU A 577 -1.22 2.54 33.78
CA GLU A 577 -1.01 1.85 35.06
C GLU A 577 0.42 1.30 35.17
N ALA A 578 0.94 1.26 36.39
CA ALA A 578 2.27 0.73 36.65
C ALA A 578 2.35 -0.76 36.28
N ARG A 579 3.32 -1.13 35.44
CA ARG A 579 3.60 -2.53 35.07
C ARG A 579 4.64 -3.14 36.01
N GLU A 580 5.05 -4.39 35.75
CA GLU A 580 6.12 -5.08 36.49
C GLU A 580 7.44 -4.28 36.58
N SER A 581 7.67 -3.35 35.63
CA SER A 581 8.80 -2.41 35.63
C SER A 581 8.71 -1.30 36.68
N GLY A 582 7.59 -1.16 37.39
CA GLY A 582 7.36 -0.13 38.41
C GLY A 582 6.90 1.23 37.89
N PHE A 583 6.86 1.44 36.56
CA PHE A 583 6.41 2.68 35.93
C PHE A 583 5.12 2.49 35.13
N PRO A 584 4.23 3.50 35.09
CA PRO A 584 3.12 3.52 34.13
C PRO A 584 3.63 3.38 32.70
N ASP A 585 2.87 2.71 31.83
CA ASP A 585 3.24 2.59 30.42
C ASP A 585 3.22 3.95 29.70
N VAL A 586 2.31 4.85 30.06
CA VAL A 586 2.28 6.24 29.60
C VAL A 586 1.84 7.22 30.69
N GLU A 587 2.48 8.39 30.73
CA GLU A 587 2.07 9.54 31.54
C GLU A 587 2.05 10.82 30.70
N TRP A 588 1.07 11.69 30.94
CA TRP A 588 0.84 12.89 30.12
C TRP A 588 0.86 14.17 30.95
N PHE A 589 1.67 15.14 30.53
CA PHE A 589 1.96 16.36 31.28
C PHE A 589 1.61 17.61 30.48
N ASN A 590 1.15 18.64 31.18
CA ASN A 590 1.12 20.00 30.64
C ASN A 590 2.55 20.62 30.68
N PRO A 591 2.77 21.78 30.02
CA PRO A 591 4.08 22.45 30.05
C PRO A 591 4.56 22.85 31.45
N SER A 592 3.68 22.97 32.44
CA SER A 592 4.05 23.25 33.83
C SER A 592 4.57 22.02 34.59
N GLY A 593 4.61 20.84 33.94
CA GLY A 593 5.07 19.58 34.53
C GLY A 593 4.01 18.85 35.37
N GLU A 594 2.77 19.32 35.37
CA GLU A 594 1.67 18.65 36.07
C GLU A 594 0.91 17.70 35.13
N PRO A 595 0.30 16.61 35.66
CA PRO A 595 -0.58 15.76 34.86
C PRO A 595 -1.72 16.54 34.19
N LEU A 596 -2.05 16.20 32.95
CA LEU A 596 -3.16 16.84 32.22
C LEU A 596 -4.51 16.59 32.91
N ARG A 597 -5.25 17.66 33.20
CA ARG A 597 -6.59 17.62 33.81
C ARG A 597 -7.69 17.63 32.73
N PRO A 598 -8.97 17.34 33.05
CA PRO A 598 -10.03 17.30 32.05
C PRO A 598 -10.13 18.55 31.14
N HIS A 599 -9.97 19.76 31.70
CA HIS A 599 -9.99 20.98 30.89
C HIS A 599 -8.77 21.12 29.97
N ASP A 600 -7.64 20.51 30.31
CA ASP A 600 -6.42 20.54 29.50
C ASP A 600 -6.59 19.69 28.25
N TRP A 601 -7.28 18.56 28.37
CA TRP A 601 -7.52 17.65 27.26
C TRP A 601 -8.40 18.26 26.17
N GLU A 602 -9.37 19.09 26.55
CA GLU A 602 -10.34 19.74 25.66
C GLU A 602 -9.91 21.14 25.17
N ASP A 603 -8.76 21.63 25.63
CA ASP A 603 -8.26 22.95 25.26
C ASP A 603 -7.78 22.98 23.81
N ASN A 604 -8.52 23.71 22.98
CA ASN A 604 -8.22 23.93 21.56
C ASN A 604 -7.03 24.86 21.30
N ALA A 605 -6.60 25.65 22.30
CA ALA A 605 -5.45 26.55 22.17
C ALA A 605 -4.13 25.88 22.61
N GLY A 606 -4.22 24.90 23.52
CA GLY A 606 -3.08 24.16 24.03
C GLY A 606 -2.53 23.17 23.01
N ARG A 607 -1.41 23.53 22.36
CA ARG A 607 -0.70 22.70 21.36
C ARG A 607 0.64 22.15 21.85
N ALA A 608 0.79 22.07 23.17
CA ALA A 608 2.01 21.64 23.82
C ALA A 608 1.70 20.63 24.93
N LEU A 609 2.41 19.50 24.94
CA LEU A 609 2.27 18.45 25.94
C LEU A 609 3.56 17.63 26.07
N GLY A 610 3.80 17.10 27.26
CA GLY A 610 4.84 16.11 27.53
C GLY A 610 4.26 14.71 27.63
N VAL A 611 4.96 13.71 27.08
CA VAL A 611 4.56 12.30 27.12
C VAL A 611 5.72 11.48 27.65
N LYS A 612 5.57 10.88 28.83
CA LYS A 612 6.57 9.96 29.40
C LYS A 612 6.18 8.52 29.08
N LEU A 613 7.05 7.79 28.39
CA LEU A 613 6.81 6.43 27.91
C LEU A 613 7.58 5.43 28.75
N SER A 614 6.88 4.72 29.64
CA SER A 614 7.39 3.66 30.53
C SER A 614 8.69 4.00 31.28
N GLY A 615 8.91 5.28 31.59
CA GLY A 615 10.15 5.76 32.21
C GLY A 615 11.39 5.79 31.29
N PHE A 616 11.27 5.37 30.03
CA PHE A 616 12.39 5.37 29.08
C PHE A 616 12.63 6.75 28.46
N PHE A 617 11.55 7.36 27.96
CA PHE A 617 11.62 8.62 27.24
C PHE A 617 10.62 9.62 27.80
N LEU A 618 11.00 10.89 27.81
CA LEU A 618 10.07 12.01 27.91
C LEU A 618 10.07 12.76 26.57
N VAL A 619 8.97 12.62 25.84
CA VAL A 619 8.74 13.27 24.56
C VAL A 619 8.01 14.59 24.79
N LEU A 620 8.67 15.70 24.51
CA LEU A 620 8.11 17.04 24.62
C LEU A 620 7.67 17.52 23.24
N ILE A 621 6.38 17.82 23.11
CA ILE A 621 5.73 18.16 21.86
C ILE A 621 5.31 19.62 21.92
N ASN A 622 5.77 20.43 20.98
CA ASN A 622 5.34 21.81 20.82
C ASN A 622 4.94 22.09 19.37
N ALA A 623 3.65 21.96 19.07
CA ALA A 623 3.12 22.31 17.77
C ALA A 623 2.76 23.80 17.64
N SER A 624 2.95 24.61 18.68
CA SER A 624 2.65 26.04 18.64
C SER A 624 3.66 26.83 17.78
N ALA A 625 3.28 28.04 17.41
CA ALA A 625 4.14 28.97 16.66
C ALA A 625 5.23 29.63 17.53
N ASN A 626 5.24 29.40 18.85
CA ASN A 626 6.17 30.02 19.80
C ASN A 626 7.01 28.95 20.51
N GLN A 627 8.15 29.34 21.06
CA GLN A 627 8.89 28.49 21.99
C GLN A 627 8.07 28.30 23.27
N VAL A 628 8.07 27.08 23.81
CA VAL A 628 7.34 26.73 25.05
C VAL A 628 8.31 26.18 26.09
N PRO A 629 8.38 26.77 27.30
CA PRO A 629 9.12 26.19 28.41
C PRO A 629 8.35 25.02 29.02
N PHE A 630 9.03 23.88 29.18
CA PHE A 630 8.52 22.70 29.89
C PHE A 630 9.25 22.53 31.21
N ARG A 631 8.53 22.58 32.33
CA ARG A 631 9.06 22.13 33.61
C ARG A 631 9.09 20.61 33.63
N LEU A 632 10.28 20.05 33.85
CA LEU A 632 10.51 18.60 33.79
C LEU A 632 10.14 17.95 35.13
N PRO A 633 9.69 16.68 35.12
CA PRO A 633 9.60 15.88 36.33
C PRO A 633 10.97 15.76 37.01
N PRO A 634 11.02 15.50 38.33
CA PRO A 634 12.27 15.24 39.03
C PRO A 634 13.08 14.13 38.33
N GLY A 635 14.37 14.40 38.08
CA GLY A 635 15.25 13.48 37.36
C GLY A 635 16.43 14.20 36.71
N CYS A 636 17.44 13.42 36.30
CA CYS A 636 18.59 13.93 35.56
C CYS A 636 18.36 13.74 34.06
N TRP A 637 17.77 14.74 33.41
CA TRP A 637 17.41 14.65 32.00
C TRP A 637 18.52 15.13 31.06
N ARG A 638 18.67 14.45 29.93
CA ARG A 638 19.44 14.92 28.77
C ARG A 638 18.66 14.82 27.47
N VAL A 639 18.95 15.71 26.52
CA VAL A 639 18.39 15.62 25.17
C VAL A 639 19.02 14.42 24.46
N ARG A 640 18.17 13.50 24.01
CA ARG A 640 18.58 12.37 23.16
C ARG A 640 18.42 12.69 21.68
N LEU A 641 17.33 13.36 21.31
CA LEU A 641 17.00 13.71 19.94
C LEU A 641 16.10 14.94 19.92
N ALA A 642 16.29 15.83 18.95
CA ALA A 642 15.41 16.96 18.71
C ALA A 642 15.13 17.08 17.21
N SER A 643 13.92 17.52 16.85
CA SER A 643 13.57 17.80 15.45
C SER A 643 14.16 19.12 14.94
N THR A 644 14.96 19.82 15.76
CA THR A 644 15.70 21.04 15.43
C THR A 644 17.21 20.78 15.48
N GLU A 645 17.97 21.36 14.55
CA GLU A 645 19.43 21.17 14.46
C GLU A 645 20.23 22.27 15.18
N ASP A 646 19.56 23.36 15.60
CA ASP A 646 20.15 24.65 15.94
C ASP A 646 20.22 24.96 17.44
N ARG A 647 20.11 23.94 18.30
CA ARG A 647 20.29 24.07 19.78
C ARG A 647 19.28 24.99 20.50
N ASP A 648 18.17 25.37 19.86
CA ASP A 648 17.10 26.13 20.53
C ASP A 648 16.44 25.33 21.67
N SER A 649 16.50 24.01 21.59
CA SER A 649 16.08 23.10 22.66
C SER A 649 17.15 23.01 23.74
N ALA A 650 17.03 23.87 24.75
CA ALA A 650 18.00 24.00 25.83
C ALA A 650 17.43 23.46 27.16
N LEU A 651 18.23 22.64 27.84
CA LEU A 651 18.00 22.21 29.22
C LEU A 651 18.66 23.21 30.18
N HIS A 652 17.88 23.75 31.11
CA HIS A 652 18.38 24.64 32.15
C HIS A 652 17.57 24.48 33.44
N GLN A 653 18.24 24.12 34.55
CA GLN A 653 17.65 24.09 35.91
C GLN A 653 16.29 23.37 36.01
N GLY A 654 16.16 22.18 35.40
CA GLY A 654 14.90 21.41 35.44
C GLY A 654 13.82 21.90 34.47
N GLU A 655 14.15 22.82 33.57
CA GLU A 655 13.30 23.25 32.45
C GLU A 655 13.92 22.83 31.11
N CYS A 656 13.08 22.45 30.14
CA CYS A 656 13.46 22.31 28.73
C CYS A 656 12.66 23.29 27.88
N ARG A 657 13.33 24.17 27.14
CA ARG A 657 12.65 25.11 26.24
C ARG A 657 12.50 24.49 24.86
N VAL A 658 11.30 24.11 24.45
CA VAL A 658 11.10 23.43 23.16
C VAL A 658 10.72 24.46 22.09
N ALA A 659 11.48 24.48 20.99
CA ALA A 659 11.27 25.42 19.89
C ALA A 659 9.87 25.31 19.26
N ALA A 660 9.46 26.36 18.56
CA ALA A 660 8.20 26.37 17.82
C ALA A 660 8.16 25.23 16.79
N ARG A 661 7.00 24.56 16.67
CA ARG A 661 6.75 23.46 15.73
C ARG A 661 7.85 22.38 15.75
N SER A 662 8.19 21.94 16.96
CA SER A 662 9.24 20.95 17.16
C SER A 662 8.88 19.92 18.23
N LEU A 663 9.63 18.82 18.20
CA LEU A 663 9.56 17.73 19.16
C LEU A 663 10.96 17.46 19.71
N THR A 664 11.06 17.25 21.03
CA THR A 664 12.30 16.90 21.71
C THR A 664 12.11 15.64 22.54
N VAL A 665 13.02 14.67 22.37
CA VAL A 665 13.06 13.43 23.16
C VAL A 665 14.16 13.57 24.21
N LEU A 666 13.77 13.43 25.47
CA LEU A 666 14.67 13.40 26.62
C LEU A 666 14.78 11.97 27.16
N ILE A 667 15.94 11.63 27.71
CA ILE A 667 16.15 10.42 28.51
C ILE A 667 16.73 10.78 29.88
N GLU A 668 16.51 9.91 30.85
CA GLU A 668 17.03 10.07 32.21
C GLU A 668 18.40 9.36 32.33
N ASP A 669 19.42 10.09 32.76
CA ASP A 669 20.73 9.55 33.12
C ASP A 669 20.77 9.16 34.61
N ALA A 670 21.70 8.27 34.99
CA ALA A 670 21.99 8.01 36.40
C ALA A 670 22.53 9.30 37.03
N CYS A 671 21.79 9.89 37.96
CA CYS A 671 22.25 11.09 38.66
C CYS A 671 23.57 10.82 39.38
N GLU A 672 24.59 11.67 39.20
CA GLU A 672 25.70 11.71 40.14
C GLU A 672 25.14 12.04 41.54
N PRO A 673 25.41 11.22 42.56
CA PRO A 673 24.94 11.50 43.90
C PRO A 673 25.64 12.77 44.44
N GLY A 674 24.99 13.92 44.32
CA GLY A 674 25.50 15.17 44.90
C GLY A 674 24.96 16.49 44.33
N LEU A 675 24.32 16.50 43.16
CA LEU A 675 23.97 17.76 42.47
C LEU A 675 22.60 18.38 42.84
N PHE A 676 21.77 17.67 43.61
CA PHE A 676 20.50 18.18 44.14
C PHE A 676 20.45 18.12 45.67
N ALA A 677 21.50 18.60 46.34
CA ALA A 677 21.35 19.04 47.73
C ALA A 677 20.63 20.38 47.73
N SER A 678 19.35 20.38 48.14
CA SER A 678 18.59 21.60 48.42
C SER A 678 19.41 22.53 49.35
N PRO A 679 19.57 23.84 49.04
CA PRO A 679 20.20 24.78 49.96
C PRO A 679 19.29 25.15 51.15
N PHE A 680 18.06 24.65 51.20
CA PHE A 680 17.08 24.99 52.23
C PHE A 680 16.78 23.79 53.12
N HIS A 681 17.77 23.40 53.92
CA HIS A 681 17.53 22.80 55.24
C HIS A 681 18.67 23.20 56.18
N SER A 682 18.66 24.47 56.58
CA SER A 682 19.31 24.92 57.79
C SER A 682 18.23 25.33 58.79
N GLU A 683 18.29 24.65 59.94
CA GLU A 683 17.83 25.10 61.26
C GLU A 683 16.32 25.11 61.56
N GLU A 684 15.89 24.07 62.28
CA GLU A 684 14.98 24.05 63.45
C GLU A 684 14.76 22.56 63.82
N ALA A 685 14.85 22.04 65.05
CA ALA A 685 15.13 22.57 66.37
C ALA A 685 15.34 21.37 67.35
N ILE A 686 16.14 21.60 68.40
CA ILE A 686 16.22 20.94 69.74
C ILE A 686 16.84 19.53 69.82
#